data_AF-A0A2V9CBM2-F1
#
_entry.id   AF-A0A2V9CBM2-F1
#
_cell.length_a   1.000
_cell.length_b   1.000
_cell.length_c   1.000
_cell.angle_alpha   90.00
_cell.angle_beta   90.00
_cell.angle_gamma   90.00
#
_symmetry.space_group_name_H-M   'P 1'
#
loop_
_entity.id
_entity.type
_entity.pdbx_description
1 polymer ?
#
loop_
_entity_poly.entity_id
_entity_poly.type
_entity_poly.pdbx_seq_one_letter_code
_entity_poly.pdbx_strand_id
1 'polypeptide(L)'
;MGEQNQSEPYSHAHRLARKRGSLEASVVELADSYEIIGPEEGIDLRACGHIVRRRLSTILAVFFVVFVVIAIATLKQKPTYRAQVVLEIQKENPDIPTIQELYQLETVSDDYLRTQYDILASDSLARRVIDQLRLDTVSEFNAPQLFSWKWKKKAPTSQTFTVGPIPADRELYQRVLERFRDHLTIAPINRSRLVAVRFDSHNPDLAARVANNLAADYVEQGLDERWAAAQRASDWLSRQLLSVKAKLEKSEDQLQAYARHNGLVFLQTDNGTTQNIANERLQQLQQELTKAQAELYEKESLYRLVQTSDYGSLPGVFENRMLQDLTVRLTDLKREYAQLSTTFGSDYPRVKEIQSQITDVEASLQQERKRAADQITNEYFAASSRESLLRHELAEQQKQIDRIAEKSVQYNILKREVDTNKQVYDGLLQQLKSAGLAASLKASNILIVDPAEPPAKPAKPKILLNLVLASILGLALGVGEAFLQERLDDTVTGADDVERLCGLSVLALIPAVQPSNGDQHGGVHYKLLEHAGALSLRENGGARKLVPSWYRIDVHATRHAPLVEAFRSLRASILLSAAEGPRNSFLVTSTQPSEGKTTVASNLAIALAQLGRRVLLVDADLRSPSLHRLFGARESSGLVSYLTDPQDWRTLVRHSGSSGLDLLFCGPVPPNPSELLSSQSMETLIQSAGEQYEFVILDSAPMLALADSRILAPLVSGVLLVVKSRTIPREQVLHAQSSISSVRANLIGVILNGVDVRTNGYYDYGRYRSTATKIVSDENFA
;
A
#
# COMPACT_ATOMS: atom_id res chain seq x y z
N MET A 1 11.78 -8.77 27.55
CA MET A 1 13.14 -8.34 27.93
C MET A 1 14.04 -8.61 26.73
N GLY A 2 14.72 -7.68 26.06
CA GLY A 2 14.78 -6.21 26.01
C GLY A 2 15.38 -5.92 24.63
N GLU A 3 14.75 -5.07 23.82
CA GLU A 3 15.12 -3.66 23.60
C GLU A 3 16.48 -3.40 22.91
N GLN A 4 16.38 -2.67 21.78
CA GLN A 4 17.23 -1.55 21.31
C GLN A 4 18.72 -1.85 20.97
N ASN A 5 19.42 -1.18 20.07
CA ASN A 5 19.18 0.01 19.26
C ASN A 5 20.16 0.05 18.07
N GLN A 6 19.84 0.90 17.10
CA GLN A 6 20.65 1.33 15.96
C GLN A 6 21.88 2.16 16.38
N SER A 7 22.93 2.15 15.53
CA SER A 7 23.58 3.35 14.92
C SER A 7 25.00 3.05 14.41
N GLU A 8 25.28 3.35 13.13
CA GLU A 8 26.63 3.57 12.54
C GLU A 8 27.29 4.85 13.14
N PRO A 9 28.54 5.34 12.82
CA PRO A 9 29.42 5.13 11.64
C PRO A 9 30.98 5.25 11.84
N TYR A 10 31.76 5.14 10.73
CA TYR A 10 32.97 5.91 10.32
C TYR A 10 34.22 5.15 9.79
N SER A 11 34.58 5.54 8.55
CA SER A 11 35.92 5.83 7.97
C SER A 11 36.97 4.73 7.75
N HIS A 12 37.57 4.72 6.55
CA HIS A 12 39.04 4.73 6.42
C HIS A 12 39.52 5.21 5.03
N ALA A 13 40.61 5.97 5.08
CA ALA A 13 41.28 6.71 4.02
C ALA A 13 42.16 5.87 3.09
N HIS A 14 42.56 6.44 1.94
CA HIS A 14 43.78 6.05 1.24
C HIS A 14 44.64 7.25 0.80
N ARG A 15 45.91 7.21 1.25
CA ARG A 15 47.07 7.98 0.78
C ARG A 15 47.43 7.61 -0.66
N LEU A 16 48.05 8.53 -1.38
CA LEU A 16 49.39 8.34 -1.97
C LEU A 16 50.03 9.67 -2.39
N ALA A 17 51.32 9.78 -2.12
CA ALA A 17 52.17 10.93 -2.35
C ALA A 17 53.06 10.73 -3.59
N ARG A 18 53.42 11.82 -4.30
CA ARG A 18 54.75 11.96 -4.92
C ARG A 18 55.11 13.40 -5.32
N LYS A 19 56.29 13.81 -4.86
CA LYS A 19 57.07 15.03 -5.13
C LYS A 19 57.56 15.13 -6.59
N ARG A 20 57.55 16.35 -7.16
CA ARG A 20 58.74 17.05 -7.71
C ARG A 20 58.37 18.49 -8.09
N GLY A 21 59.28 19.43 -7.81
CA GLY A 21 58.99 20.87 -7.73
C GLY A 21 59.40 21.74 -8.92
N SER A 22 59.08 23.02 -8.71
CA SER A 22 59.51 24.29 -9.32
C SER A 22 59.24 24.54 -10.80
N LEU A 23 58.33 25.48 -11.09
CA LEU A 23 58.67 26.82 -11.58
C LEU A 23 57.42 27.73 -11.54
N GLU A 24 57.67 29.02 -11.32
CA GLU A 24 56.71 30.09 -11.06
C GLU A 24 55.71 30.31 -12.20
N ALA A 25 54.43 30.39 -11.84
CA ALA A 25 53.42 31.19 -12.53
C ALA A 25 52.30 31.45 -11.51
N SER A 26 52.28 32.64 -10.91
CA SER A 26 51.15 33.13 -10.13
C SER A 26 49.98 33.43 -11.06
N VAL A 27 49.28 32.36 -11.44
CA VAL A 27 47.90 32.42 -11.93
C VAL A 27 47.05 32.71 -10.70
N VAL A 28 46.58 33.95 -10.59
CA VAL A 28 45.46 34.26 -9.71
C VAL A 28 44.25 33.59 -10.35
N GLU A 29 43.90 32.40 -9.84
CA GLU A 29 42.61 31.79 -10.06
C GLU A 29 41.53 32.82 -9.69
N LEU A 30 40.71 33.16 -10.68
CA LEU A 30 39.45 33.87 -10.48
C LEU A 30 38.62 33.04 -9.50
N ALA A 31 38.60 33.50 -8.25
CA ALA A 31 37.82 32.93 -7.19
C ALA A 31 36.36 32.80 -7.62
N ASP A 32 35.89 31.56 -7.52
CA ASP A 32 34.54 31.10 -7.21
C ASP A 32 33.38 31.93 -7.80
N SER A 33 32.71 31.27 -8.76
CA SER A 33 31.29 31.44 -9.03
C SER A 33 30.53 31.69 -7.72
N TYR A 34 29.93 32.87 -7.61
CA TYR A 34 29.03 33.24 -6.53
C TYR A 34 27.92 32.18 -6.41
N GLU A 35 28.06 31.26 -5.45
CA GLU A 35 26.92 30.60 -4.84
C GLU A 35 26.09 31.71 -4.18
N ILE A 36 24.93 31.98 -4.78
CA ILE A 36 23.86 32.72 -4.11
C ILE A 36 23.43 31.82 -2.95
N ILE A 37 24.02 32.04 -1.78
CA ILE A 37 23.47 31.56 -0.52
C ILE A 37 22.17 32.34 -0.34
N GLY A 38 21.09 31.81 -0.92
CA GLY A 38 19.75 32.20 -0.52
C GLY A 38 19.59 31.82 0.96
N PRO A 39 19.09 32.72 1.82
CA PRO A 39 18.74 32.30 3.16
C PRO A 39 17.73 31.15 3.05
N GLU A 40 17.87 30.13 3.90
CA GLU A 40 16.79 29.20 4.17
C GLU A 40 15.62 29.96 4.84
N GLU A 41 14.94 30.79 4.06
CA GLU A 41 13.64 31.33 4.42
C GLU A 41 12.61 30.26 4.07
N GLY A 42 12.06 29.64 5.11
CA GLY A 42 10.88 28.80 4.97
C GLY A 42 9.84 29.51 4.12
N ILE A 43 9.16 28.75 3.25
CA ILE A 43 8.17 29.23 2.28
C ILE A 43 7.33 30.35 2.88
N ASP A 44 7.60 31.59 2.50
CA ASP A 44 6.89 32.74 3.04
C ASP A 44 5.46 32.72 2.49
N LEU A 45 4.51 32.29 3.31
CA LEU A 45 3.10 32.11 2.95
C LEU A 45 2.49 33.41 2.43
N ARG A 46 3.03 34.57 2.82
CA ARG A 46 2.61 35.89 2.31
C ARG A 46 3.07 36.10 0.87
N ALA A 47 4.28 35.68 0.51
CA ALA A 47 4.77 35.73 -0.87
C ALA A 47 3.94 34.84 -1.80
N CYS A 48 3.58 33.63 -1.36
CA CYS A 48 2.66 32.76 -2.11
C CYS A 48 1.29 33.41 -2.34
N GLY A 49 0.75 34.12 -1.34
CA GLY A 49 -0.53 34.82 -1.46
C GLY A 49 -0.52 35.97 -2.48
N HIS A 50 0.60 36.68 -2.61
CA HIS A 50 0.76 37.75 -3.60
C HIS A 50 0.86 37.20 -5.03
N ILE A 51 1.58 36.09 -5.24
CA ILE A 51 1.69 35.42 -6.54
C ILE A 51 0.30 34.96 -7.03
N VAL A 52 -0.47 34.32 -6.14
CA VAL A 52 -1.83 33.84 -6.45
C VAL A 52 -2.77 35.00 -6.82
N ARG A 53 -2.70 36.14 -6.12
CA ARG A 53 -3.52 37.31 -6.44
C ARG A 53 -3.13 37.96 -7.76
N ARG A 54 -1.83 38.09 -8.05
CA ARG A 54 -1.31 38.70 -9.29
C ARG A 54 -1.67 37.88 -10.52
N ARG A 55 -1.66 36.55 -10.41
CA ARG A 55 -1.88 35.59 -11.50
C ARG A 55 -3.24 34.88 -11.42
N LEU A 56 -4.20 35.45 -10.69
CA LEU A 56 -5.53 34.84 -10.51
C LEU A 56 -6.23 34.53 -11.85
N SER A 57 -6.00 35.38 -12.87
CA SER A 57 -6.54 35.17 -14.22
C SER A 57 -5.97 33.93 -14.92
N THR A 58 -4.68 33.62 -14.75
CA THR A 58 -4.07 32.44 -15.37
C THR A 58 -4.49 31.16 -14.64
N ILE A 59 -4.58 31.22 -13.30
CA ILE A 59 -5.10 30.12 -12.47
C ILE A 59 -6.53 29.78 -12.90
N LEU A 60 -7.40 30.80 -13.02
CA LEU A 60 -8.79 30.61 -13.44
C LEU A 60 -8.89 30.10 -14.89
N ALA A 61 -8.07 30.61 -15.81
CA ALA A 61 -8.08 30.15 -17.20
C ALA A 61 -7.72 28.66 -17.31
N VAL A 62 -6.63 28.23 -16.66
CA VAL A 62 -6.20 26.82 -16.64
C VAL A 62 -7.26 25.94 -15.96
N PHE A 63 -7.80 26.39 -14.83
CA PHE A 63 -8.90 25.70 -14.15
C PHE A 63 -10.10 25.48 -15.06
N PHE A 64 -10.61 26.52 -15.73
CA PHE A 64 -11.78 26.41 -16.59
C PHE A 64 -11.53 25.50 -17.79
N VAL A 65 -10.35 25.56 -18.42
CA VAL A 65 -10.01 24.68 -19.55
C VAL A 65 -10.01 23.22 -19.10
N VAL A 66 -9.30 22.89 -18.01
CA VAL A 66 -9.22 21.51 -17.49
C VAL A 66 -10.58 21.01 -17.03
N PHE A 67 -11.34 21.84 -16.31
CA PHE A 67 -12.68 21.50 -15.82
C PHE A 67 -13.65 21.23 -16.96
N VAL A 68 -13.69 22.09 -17.98
CA VAL A 68 -14.60 21.95 -19.13
C VAL A 68 -14.25 20.69 -19.93
N VAL A 69 -12.97 20.40 -20.17
CA VAL A 69 -12.55 19.19 -20.88
C VAL A 69 -13.00 17.92 -20.13
N ILE A 70 -12.76 17.84 -18.82
CA ILE A 70 -13.13 16.68 -18.01
C ILE A 70 -14.66 16.56 -17.86
N ALA A 71 -15.36 17.68 -17.74
CA ALA A 71 -16.82 17.72 -17.69
C ALA A 71 -17.43 17.20 -18.99
N ILE A 72 -16.96 17.67 -20.16
CA ILE A 72 -17.41 17.20 -21.47
C ILE A 72 -17.10 15.71 -21.64
N ALA A 73 -15.90 15.26 -21.28
CA ALA A 73 -15.53 13.85 -21.35
C ALA A 73 -16.42 12.97 -20.46
N THR A 74 -16.74 13.43 -19.24
CA THR A 74 -17.61 12.71 -18.30
C THR A 74 -19.07 12.66 -18.79
N LEU A 75 -19.58 13.75 -19.37
CA LEU A 75 -20.95 13.82 -19.88
C LEU A 75 -21.15 13.04 -21.20
N LYS A 76 -20.10 12.87 -22.00
CA LYS A 76 -20.14 12.06 -23.23
C LYS A 76 -20.06 10.55 -22.98
N GLN A 77 -19.66 10.13 -21.79
CA GLN A 77 -19.58 8.71 -21.46
C GLN A 77 -20.99 8.12 -21.28
N LYS A 78 -21.28 7.00 -21.96
CA LYS A 78 -22.57 6.34 -21.83
C LYS A 78 -22.77 5.84 -20.38
N PRO A 79 -23.96 6.01 -19.79
CA PRO A 79 -24.23 5.54 -18.43
C PRO A 79 -24.24 4.02 -18.40
N THR A 80 -23.57 3.43 -17.40
CA THR A 80 -23.59 1.98 -17.16
C THR A 80 -24.38 1.69 -15.89
N TYR A 81 -25.38 0.84 -16.01
CA TYR A 81 -26.26 0.37 -14.96
C TYR A 81 -25.74 -0.95 -14.40
N ARG A 82 -25.79 -1.10 -13.08
CA ARG A 82 -25.33 -2.30 -12.38
C ARG A 82 -26.50 -2.98 -11.70
N ALA A 83 -26.85 -4.17 -12.16
CA ALA A 83 -27.81 -5.03 -11.47
C ALA A 83 -27.04 -6.05 -10.60
N GLN A 84 -27.66 -6.51 -9.51
CA GLN A 84 -27.04 -7.49 -8.60
C GLN A 84 -28.06 -8.53 -8.16
N VAL A 85 -27.65 -9.80 -8.14
CA VAL A 85 -28.40 -10.91 -7.52
C VAL A 85 -27.56 -11.46 -6.37
N VAL A 86 -28.22 -11.82 -5.27
CA VAL A 86 -27.55 -12.41 -4.09
C VAL A 86 -27.92 -13.88 -3.97
N LEU A 87 -26.89 -14.73 -3.96
CA LEU A 87 -27.02 -16.17 -3.79
C LEU A 87 -26.46 -16.57 -2.42
N GLU A 88 -27.17 -17.45 -1.71
CA GLU A 88 -26.65 -18.17 -0.56
C GLU A 88 -26.14 -19.54 -1.00
N ILE A 89 -24.88 -19.84 -0.69
CA ILE A 89 -24.28 -21.14 -0.94
C ILE A 89 -24.17 -21.88 0.39
N GLN A 90 -25.07 -22.83 0.62
CA GLN A 90 -25.05 -23.66 1.81
C GLN A 90 -24.00 -24.77 1.66
N LYS A 91 -23.33 -25.10 2.77
CA LYS A 91 -22.37 -26.20 2.83
C LYS A 91 -23.08 -27.50 2.44
N GLU A 92 -22.44 -28.30 1.61
CA GLU A 92 -22.79 -29.70 1.44
C GLU A 92 -22.67 -30.38 2.81
N ASN A 93 -23.80 -30.55 3.50
CA ASN A 93 -23.84 -31.48 4.62
C ASN A 93 -23.87 -32.88 4.00
N PRO A 94 -22.84 -33.72 4.19
CA PRO A 94 -23.05 -35.14 3.96
C PRO A 94 -24.14 -35.57 4.94
N ASP A 95 -25.27 -36.07 4.44
CA ASP A 95 -26.41 -36.54 5.24
C ASP A 95 -26.06 -37.75 6.13
N ILE A 96 -24.78 -38.12 6.24
CA ILE A 96 -24.27 -39.21 7.05
C ILE A 96 -23.01 -38.70 7.76
N PRO A 97 -23.10 -38.23 9.02
CA PRO A 97 -21.91 -37.93 9.79
C PRO A 97 -21.19 -39.25 10.08
N THR A 98 -19.98 -39.41 9.53
CA THR A 98 -19.10 -40.49 9.97
C THR A 98 -18.64 -40.18 11.39
N ILE A 99 -18.52 -41.16 12.30
CA ILE A 99 -18.02 -40.93 13.67
C ILE A 99 -16.64 -40.25 13.68
N GLN A 100 -15.85 -40.39 12.60
CA GLN A 100 -14.60 -39.68 12.37
C GLN A 100 -14.78 -38.15 12.14
N GLU A 101 -15.89 -37.71 11.57
CA GLU A 101 -16.15 -36.30 11.21
C GLU A 101 -16.71 -35.48 12.39
N LEU A 102 -17.21 -36.13 13.45
CA LEU A 102 -17.60 -35.47 14.70
C LEU A 102 -16.41 -34.84 15.45
N TYR A 103 -15.18 -35.27 15.16
CA TYR A 103 -13.96 -34.71 15.74
C TYR A 103 -13.32 -33.62 14.88
N GLN A 104 -13.75 -33.45 13.64
CA GLN A 104 -13.32 -32.36 12.77
C GLN A 104 -14.40 -31.28 12.75
N LEU A 105 -14.43 -30.47 13.82
CA LEU A 105 -14.95 -29.10 13.76
C LEU A 105 -14.03 -28.26 12.86
N GLU A 106 -13.95 -28.64 11.59
CA GLU A 106 -13.21 -27.90 10.58
C GLU A 106 -14.09 -26.74 10.12
N THR A 107 -13.65 -25.55 10.49
CA THR A 107 -14.02 -24.27 9.88
C THR A 107 -14.23 -24.47 8.39
N VAL A 108 -15.39 -24.08 7.87
CA VAL A 108 -15.68 -24.01 6.43
C VAL A 108 -14.43 -23.49 5.73
N SER A 109 -13.75 -24.30 4.92
CA SER A 109 -12.56 -23.84 4.23
C SER A 109 -13.00 -22.74 3.26
N ASP A 110 -12.40 -21.55 3.39
CA ASP A 110 -12.60 -20.45 2.43
C ASP A 110 -12.37 -20.92 0.97
N ASP A 111 -11.60 -22.00 0.79
CA ASP A 111 -11.31 -22.65 -0.48
C ASP A 111 -12.55 -23.24 -1.19
N TYR A 112 -13.54 -23.77 -0.46
CA TYR A 112 -14.79 -24.27 -1.08
C TYR A 112 -15.57 -23.13 -1.71
N LEU A 113 -15.80 -22.05 -0.94
CA LEU A 113 -16.53 -20.88 -1.42
C LEU A 113 -15.81 -20.23 -2.59
N ARG A 114 -14.47 -20.15 -2.54
CA ARG A 114 -13.66 -19.66 -3.66
C ARG A 114 -13.85 -20.47 -4.94
N THR A 115 -13.88 -21.80 -4.82
CA THR A 115 -14.13 -22.69 -5.96
C THR A 115 -15.52 -22.42 -6.56
N GLN A 116 -16.54 -22.23 -5.72
CA GLN A 116 -17.89 -21.91 -6.19
C GLN A 116 -17.95 -20.54 -6.89
N TYR A 117 -17.17 -19.55 -6.44
CA TYR A 117 -17.05 -18.26 -7.12
C TYR A 117 -16.41 -18.39 -8.50
N ASP A 118 -15.38 -19.24 -8.64
CA ASP A 118 -14.74 -19.51 -9.94
C ASP A 118 -15.67 -20.28 -10.88
N ILE A 119 -16.52 -21.18 -10.36
CA ILE A 119 -17.56 -21.88 -11.15
C ILE A 119 -18.62 -20.87 -11.63
N LEU A 120 -19.09 -19.97 -10.76
CA LEU A 120 -19.98 -18.87 -11.14
C LEU A 120 -19.37 -17.95 -12.22
N ALA A 121 -18.04 -17.84 -12.27
CA ALA A 121 -17.29 -17.10 -13.28
C ALA A 121 -16.97 -17.90 -14.55
N SER A 122 -17.41 -19.17 -14.63
CA SER A 122 -17.01 -20.10 -15.68
C SER A 122 -17.60 -19.76 -17.06
N ASP A 123 -16.85 -20.15 -18.11
CA ASP A 123 -17.29 -19.96 -19.50
C ASP A 123 -18.52 -20.78 -19.86
N SER A 124 -18.73 -21.93 -19.22
CA SER A 124 -19.88 -22.78 -19.49
C SER A 124 -21.19 -22.08 -19.16
N LEU A 125 -21.25 -21.41 -18.00
CA LEU A 125 -22.41 -20.63 -17.59
C LEU A 125 -22.56 -19.37 -18.42
N ALA A 126 -21.46 -18.65 -18.65
CA ALA A 126 -21.48 -17.44 -19.48
C ALA A 126 -22.01 -17.74 -20.90
N ARG A 127 -21.59 -18.85 -21.53
CA ARG A 127 -22.06 -19.28 -22.86
C ARG A 127 -23.55 -19.60 -22.86
N ARG A 128 -24.04 -20.32 -21.85
CA ARG A 128 -25.47 -20.66 -21.73
C ARG A 128 -26.34 -19.39 -21.69
N VAL A 129 -25.93 -18.42 -20.86
CA VAL A 129 -26.63 -17.13 -20.75
C VAL A 129 -26.52 -16.30 -22.04
N ILE A 130 -25.34 -16.28 -22.69
CA ILE A 130 -25.12 -15.60 -23.98
C ILE A 130 -26.07 -16.16 -25.05
N ASP A 131 -26.19 -17.48 -25.15
CA ASP A 131 -27.02 -18.14 -26.14
C ASP A 131 -28.52 -17.95 -25.84
N GLN A 132 -28.92 -18.04 -24.57
CA GLN A 132 -30.31 -17.90 -24.13
C GLN A 132 -30.84 -16.47 -24.33
N LEU A 133 -30.02 -15.45 -24.03
CA LEU A 133 -30.38 -14.04 -24.17
C LEU A 133 -29.97 -13.43 -25.52
N ARG A 134 -29.32 -14.22 -26.39
CA ARG A 134 -28.79 -13.77 -27.69
C ARG A 134 -28.00 -12.47 -27.59
N LEU A 135 -27.02 -12.44 -26.68
CA LEU A 135 -26.19 -11.27 -26.42
C LEU A 135 -25.30 -10.90 -27.62
N ASP A 136 -25.12 -11.82 -28.57
CA ASP A 136 -24.49 -11.62 -29.88
C ASP A 136 -25.22 -10.57 -30.75
N THR A 137 -26.53 -10.42 -30.58
CA THR A 137 -27.34 -9.43 -31.32
C THR A 137 -27.30 -8.03 -30.72
N VAL A 138 -26.79 -7.89 -29.49
CA VAL A 138 -26.79 -6.62 -28.76
C VAL A 138 -25.55 -5.80 -29.12
N SER A 139 -25.77 -4.56 -29.59
CA SER A 139 -24.69 -3.66 -30.05
C SER A 139 -23.60 -3.37 -29.01
N GLU A 140 -23.92 -3.46 -27.71
CA GLU A 140 -22.97 -3.36 -26.60
C GLU A 140 -21.87 -4.44 -26.67
N PHE A 141 -22.25 -5.69 -26.99
CA PHE A 141 -21.36 -6.84 -27.00
C PHE A 141 -20.78 -7.12 -28.40
N ASN A 142 -21.44 -6.65 -29.47
CA ASN A 142 -21.04 -6.88 -30.87
C ASN A 142 -20.31 -5.69 -31.56
N ALA A 143 -20.16 -4.52 -30.92
CA ALA A 143 -19.50 -3.38 -31.59
C ALA A 143 -18.05 -3.71 -32.03
N PRO A 144 -17.63 -3.45 -33.28
CA PRO A 144 -16.26 -3.68 -33.73
C PRO A 144 -15.28 -2.77 -32.97
N GLN A 145 -14.15 -3.35 -32.57
CA GLN A 145 -13.19 -2.72 -31.66
C GLN A 145 -12.28 -1.76 -32.45
N LEU A 146 -12.72 -0.51 -32.61
CA LEU A 146 -12.04 0.50 -33.43
C LEU A 146 -10.80 1.14 -32.76
N PHE A 147 -10.58 0.95 -31.46
CA PHE A 147 -9.44 1.56 -30.77
C PHE A 147 -9.11 0.85 -29.45
N SER A 148 -8.00 0.11 -29.37
CA SER A 148 -7.46 -0.41 -28.10
C SER A 148 -6.11 0.24 -27.80
N TRP A 149 -6.12 1.36 -27.10
CA TRP A 149 -4.94 1.87 -26.40
C TRP A 149 -4.61 0.88 -25.27
N LYS A 150 -3.67 -0.05 -25.49
CA LYS A 150 -3.25 -1.05 -24.48
C LYS A 150 -1.92 -0.63 -23.84
N TRP A 151 -1.94 -0.41 -22.53
CA TRP A 151 -0.75 -0.40 -21.68
C TRP A 151 -0.35 -1.87 -21.48
N LYS A 152 0.64 -2.36 -22.23
CA LYS A 152 1.08 -3.77 -22.17
C LYS A 152 1.76 -4.05 -20.82
N LYS A 153 1.11 -4.82 -19.95
CA LYS A 153 1.83 -5.70 -19.00
C LYS A 153 2.35 -6.91 -19.80
N LYS A 154 3.64 -7.19 -19.72
CA LYS A 154 4.29 -8.35 -20.38
C LYS A 154 3.72 -9.66 -19.81
N ALA A 155 3.03 -10.44 -20.63
CA ALA A 155 2.85 -11.88 -20.44
C ALA A 155 3.84 -12.62 -21.36
N PRO A 156 4.30 -13.83 -21.01
CA PRO A 156 5.44 -14.47 -21.64
C PRO A 156 5.12 -14.95 -23.06
N THR A 157 6.12 -14.83 -23.93
CA THR A 157 6.13 -15.29 -25.31
C THR A 157 5.89 -16.80 -25.38
N SER A 158 4.67 -17.21 -25.69
CA SER A 158 4.39 -18.54 -26.22
C SER A 158 4.32 -18.48 -27.75
N GLN A 159 5.09 -19.37 -28.38
CA GLN A 159 5.23 -19.51 -29.82
C GLN A 159 3.88 -19.82 -30.45
N THR A 160 3.39 -18.93 -31.30
CA THR A 160 2.18 -19.13 -32.11
C THR A 160 2.49 -20.11 -33.24
N PHE A 161 2.02 -21.35 -33.09
CA PHE A 161 1.74 -22.23 -34.22
C PHE A 161 0.60 -21.62 -35.05
N THR A 162 0.84 -21.46 -36.35
CA THR A 162 -0.14 -20.98 -37.32
C THR A 162 -1.22 -22.05 -37.55
N VAL A 163 -2.38 -21.87 -36.91
CA VAL A 163 -3.62 -22.57 -37.28
C VAL A 163 -4.37 -21.68 -38.28
N GLY A 164 -4.85 -22.28 -39.37
CA GLY A 164 -5.50 -21.61 -40.50
C GLY A 164 -6.76 -20.79 -40.16
N PRO A 165 -7.38 -20.13 -41.15
CA PRO A 165 -8.45 -19.15 -40.92
C PRO A 165 -9.63 -19.78 -40.18
N ILE A 166 -9.86 -19.31 -38.96
CA ILE A 166 -10.99 -19.68 -38.11
C ILE A 166 -12.24 -18.99 -38.69
N PRO A 167 -13.42 -19.64 -38.75
CA PRO A 167 -14.65 -19.02 -39.24
C PRO A 167 -14.96 -17.71 -38.51
N ALA A 168 -15.39 -16.67 -39.24
CA ALA A 168 -15.65 -15.32 -38.71
C ALA A 168 -16.63 -15.28 -37.52
N ASP A 169 -17.53 -16.27 -37.43
CA ASP A 169 -18.51 -16.41 -36.35
C ASP A 169 -17.86 -16.79 -35.01
N ARG A 170 -16.74 -17.51 -35.03
CA ARG A 170 -16.02 -17.94 -33.81
C ARG A 170 -15.28 -16.79 -33.14
N GLU A 171 -14.70 -15.87 -33.93
CA GLU A 171 -14.05 -14.66 -33.41
C GLU A 171 -15.04 -13.65 -32.85
N LEU A 172 -16.23 -13.53 -33.46
CA LEU A 172 -17.31 -12.70 -32.95
C LEU A 172 -17.80 -13.22 -31.59
N TYR A 173 -18.02 -14.52 -31.49
CA TYR A 173 -18.48 -15.15 -30.26
C TYR A 173 -17.43 -15.06 -29.12
N GLN A 174 -16.14 -15.24 -29.42
CA GLN A 174 -15.07 -15.03 -28.44
C GLN A 174 -15.05 -13.59 -27.90
N ARG A 175 -15.23 -12.58 -28.76
CA ARG A 175 -15.31 -11.17 -28.35
C ARG A 175 -16.51 -10.90 -27.44
N VAL A 176 -17.66 -11.49 -27.73
CA VAL A 176 -18.86 -11.38 -26.89
C VAL A 176 -18.60 -12.00 -25.51
N LEU A 177 -17.96 -13.17 -25.46
CA LEU A 177 -17.59 -13.84 -24.20
C LEU A 177 -16.59 -13.03 -23.37
N GLU A 178 -15.55 -12.46 -23.99
CA GLU A 178 -14.59 -11.58 -23.31
C GLU A 178 -15.29 -10.34 -22.72
N ARG A 179 -16.17 -9.69 -23.49
CA ARG A 179 -16.94 -8.55 -22.99
C ARG A 179 -17.91 -8.94 -21.89
N PHE A 180 -18.55 -10.11 -21.97
CA PHE A 180 -19.42 -10.60 -20.92
C PHE A 180 -18.66 -10.73 -19.60
N ARG A 181 -17.44 -11.31 -19.64
CA ARG A 181 -16.56 -11.42 -18.47
C ARG A 181 -16.17 -10.05 -17.91
N ASP A 182 -15.84 -9.09 -18.76
CA ASP A 182 -15.48 -7.73 -18.33
C ASP A 182 -16.63 -7.01 -17.60
N HIS A 183 -17.87 -7.36 -17.90
CA HIS A 183 -19.08 -6.80 -17.29
C HIS A 183 -19.60 -7.60 -16.09
N LEU A 184 -19.12 -8.84 -15.90
CA LEU A 184 -19.47 -9.70 -14.77
C LEU A 184 -18.51 -9.48 -13.60
N THR A 185 -19.06 -9.25 -12.41
CA THR A 185 -18.26 -9.15 -11.17
C THR A 185 -18.91 -10.00 -10.09
N ILE A 186 -18.16 -10.97 -9.57
CA ILE A 186 -18.59 -11.83 -8.46
C ILE A 186 -17.88 -11.35 -7.21
N ALA A 187 -18.66 -10.91 -6.21
CA ALA A 187 -18.15 -10.33 -4.99
C ALA A 187 -18.68 -11.09 -3.76
N PRO A 188 -17.81 -11.75 -2.96
CA PRO A 188 -18.24 -12.35 -1.71
C PRO A 188 -18.65 -11.27 -0.69
N ILE A 189 -19.65 -11.57 0.13
CA ILE A 189 -20.03 -10.72 1.26
C ILE A 189 -19.30 -11.23 2.50
N ASN A 190 -18.42 -10.41 3.05
CA ASN A 190 -17.54 -10.75 4.17
C ASN A 190 -18.29 -11.40 5.34
N ARG A 191 -17.72 -12.46 5.90
CA ARG A 191 -18.26 -13.22 7.06
C ARG A 191 -19.69 -13.76 6.82
N SER A 192 -20.05 -14.05 5.58
CA SER A 192 -21.35 -14.63 5.23
C SER A 192 -21.19 -15.69 4.15
N ARG A 193 -22.23 -16.50 3.96
CA ARG A 193 -22.33 -17.49 2.86
C ARG A 193 -22.96 -16.88 1.59
N LEU A 194 -23.04 -15.56 1.54
CA LEU A 194 -23.68 -14.84 0.47
C LEU A 194 -22.66 -14.38 -0.57
N VAL A 195 -23.00 -14.56 -1.84
CA VAL A 195 -22.25 -14.03 -2.96
C VAL A 195 -23.14 -13.11 -3.78
N ALA A 196 -22.65 -11.90 -4.04
CA ALA A 196 -23.30 -10.95 -4.90
C ALA A 196 -22.73 -11.07 -6.31
N VAL A 197 -23.58 -11.47 -7.25
CA VAL A 197 -23.26 -11.53 -8.68
C VAL A 197 -23.76 -10.25 -9.32
N ARG A 198 -22.84 -9.43 -9.82
CA ARG A 198 -23.12 -8.11 -10.40
C ARG A 198 -22.87 -8.13 -11.88
N PHE A 199 -23.78 -7.56 -12.65
CA PHE A 199 -23.61 -7.40 -14.09
C PHE A 199 -23.80 -5.93 -14.48
N ASP A 200 -22.80 -5.38 -15.19
CA ASP A 200 -22.82 -4.02 -15.70
C ASP A 200 -23.36 -4.02 -17.15
N SER A 201 -24.34 -3.19 -17.49
CA SER A 201 -24.78 -2.98 -18.88
C SER A 201 -25.31 -1.56 -19.09
N HIS A 202 -25.29 -1.08 -20.33
CA HIS A 202 -25.93 0.19 -20.70
C HIS A 202 -27.46 0.14 -20.59
N ASN A 203 -28.08 -1.04 -20.55
CA ASN A 203 -29.51 -1.21 -20.38
C ASN A 203 -29.83 -1.84 -18.99
N PRO A 204 -30.57 -1.14 -18.11
CA PRO A 204 -30.87 -1.64 -16.76
C PRO A 204 -31.68 -2.94 -16.78
N ASP A 205 -32.60 -3.11 -17.74
CA ASP A 205 -33.39 -4.33 -17.92
C ASP A 205 -32.54 -5.52 -18.32
N LEU A 206 -31.57 -5.30 -19.21
CA LEU A 206 -30.67 -6.35 -19.67
C LEU A 206 -29.74 -6.80 -18.54
N ALA A 207 -29.22 -5.84 -17.77
CA ALA A 207 -28.37 -6.13 -16.61
C ALA A 207 -29.06 -7.07 -15.61
N ALA A 208 -30.31 -6.75 -15.25
CA ALA A 208 -31.10 -7.56 -14.32
C ALA A 208 -31.40 -8.95 -14.89
N ARG A 209 -31.78 -9.06 -16.16
CA ARG A 209 -32.05 -10.34 -16.83
C ARG A 209 -30.81 -11.23 -16.91
N VAL A 210 -29.65 -10.67 -17.22
CA VAL A 210 -28.39 -11.43 -17.29
C VAL A 210 -28.04 -11.97 -15.90
N ALA A 211 -28.07 -11.13 -14.87
CA ALA A 211 -27.76 -11.55 -13.51
C ALA A 211 -28.73 -12.65 -13.01
N ASN A 212 -30.04 -12.49 -13.25
CA ASN A 212 -31.04 -13.47 -12.84
C ASN A 212 -30.93 -14.80 -13.60
N ASN A 213 -30.71 -14.78 -14.92
CA ASN A 213 -30.53 -16.01 -15.69
C ASN A 213 -29.23 -16.72 -15.31
N LEU A 214 -28.14 -15.99 -15.07
CA LEU A 214 -26.89 -16.59 -14.59
C LEU A 214 -27.06 -17.30 -13.24
N ALA A 215 -27.80 -16.66 -12.32
CA ALA A 215 -28.16 -17.27 -11.03
C ALA A 215 -29.03 -18.53 -11.20
N ALA A 216 -30.07 -18.46 -12.04
CA ALA A 216 -30.96 -19.58 -12.30
C ALA A 216 -30.22 -20.76 -12.96
N ASP A 217 -29.41 -20.49 -13.98
CA ASP A 217 -28.60 -21.48 -14.69
C ASP A 217 -27.59 -22.16 -13.76
N TYR A 218 -27.01 -21.42 -12.82
CA TYR A 218 -26.09 -21.98 -11.83
C TYR A 218 -26.80 -22.90 -10.82
N VAL A 219 -27.99 -22.51 -10.35
CA VAL A 219 -28.83 -23.37 -9.49
C VAL A 219 -29.22 -24.65 -10.23
N GLU A 220 -29.62 -24.53 -11.50
CA GLU A 220 -29.98 -25.69 -12.33
C GLU A 220 -28.78 -26.60 -12.60
N GLN A 221 -27.61 -26.03 -12.94
CA GLN A 221 -26.38 -26.80 -13.11
C GLN A 221 -26.00 -27.55 -11.83
N GLY A 222 -26.10 -26.92 -10.65
CA GLY A 222 -25.84 -27.57 -9.37
C GLY A 222 -26.77 -28.75 -9.09
N LEU A 223 -28.06 -28.62 -9.45
CA LEU A 223 -29.03 -29.70 -9.36
C LEU A 223 -28.70 -30.85 -10.30
N ASP A 224 -28.32 -30.55 -11.55
CA ASP A 224 -27.94 -31.55 -12.56
C ASP A 224 -26.67 -32.32 -12.15
N GLU A 225 -25.65 -31.62 -11.66
CA GLU A 225 -24.40 -32.23 -11.21
C GLU A 225 -24.63 -33.17 -10.03
N ARG A 226 -25.46 -32.77 -9.06
CA ARG A 226 -25.85 -33.61 -7.92
C ARG A 226 -26.64 -34.82 -8.35
N TRP A 227 -27.61 -34.64 -9.23
CA TRP A 227 -28.40 -35.74 -9.76
C TRP A 227 -27.51 -36.74 -10.50
N ALA A 228 -26.60 -36.25 -11.35
CA ALA A 228 -25.64 -37.08 -12.06
C ALA A 228 -24.65 -37.79 -11.12
N ALA A 229 -24.19 -37.13 -10.05
CA ALA A 229 -23.32 -37.72 -9.05
C ALA A 229 -24.05 -38.82 -8.24
N ALA A 230 -25.28 -38.58 -7.81
CA ALA A 230 -26.11 -39.55 -7.10
C ALA A 230 -26.43 -40.77 -7.96
N GLN A 231 -26.70 -40.56 -9.26
CA GLN A 231 -26.93 -41.65 -10.22
C GLN A 231 -25.66 -42.50 -10.41
N ARG A 232 -24.50 -41.86 -10.63
CA ARG A 232 -23.20 -42.57 -10.74
C ARG A 232 -22.85 -43.34 -9.47
N ALA A 233 -23.11 -42.77 -8.30
CA ALA A 233 -22.90 -43.44 -7.02
C ALA A 233 -23.81 -44.65 -6.87
N SER A 234 -25.10 -44.52 -7.22
CA SER A 234 -26.07 -45.62 -7.21
C SER A 234 -25.66 -46.75 -8.17
N ASP A 235 -25.20 -46.41 -9.37
CA ASP A 235 -24.69 -47.39 -10.34
C ASP A 235 -23.43 -48.12 -9.84
N TRP A 236 -22.50 -47.38 -9.24
CA TRP A 236 -21.29 -47.97 -8.64
C TRP A 236 -21.64 -48.89 -7.46
N LEU A 237 -22.50 -48.44 -6.54
CA LEU A 237 -22.98 -49.22 -5.39
C LEU A 237 -23.70 -50.48 -5.84
N SER A 238 -24.55 -50.40 -6.87
CA SER A 238 -25.26 -51.55 -7.44
C SER A 238 -24.29 -52.62 -7.98
N ARG A 239 -23.25 -52.20 -8.71
CA ARG A 239 -22.20 -53.13 -9.19
C ARG A 239 -21.40 -53.74 -8.04
N GLN A 240 -21.03 -52.94 -7.03
CA GLN A 240 -20.32 -53.46 -5.85
C GLN A 240 -21.18 -54.45 -5.07
N LEU A 241 -22.47 -54.16 -4.89
CA LEU A 241 -23.42 -55.02 -4.20
C LEU A 241 -23.51 -56.40 -4.85
N LEU A 242 -23.54 -56.47 -6.19
CA LEU A 242 -23.49 -57.75 -6.92
C LEU A 242 -22.20 -58.54 -6.62
N SER A 243 -21.06 -57.85 -6.56
CA SER A 243 -19.77 -58.50 -6.27
C SER A 243 -19.66 -58.99 -4.82
N VAL A 244 -20.16 -58.20 -3.85
CA VAL A 244 -20.16 -58.56 -2.44
C VAL A 244 -21.17 -59.68 -2.18
N LYS A 245 -22.33 -59.65 -2.84
CA LYS A 245 -23.30 -60.75 -2.80
C LYS A 245 -22.68 -62.08 -3.24
N ALA A 246 -21.98 -62.09 -4.38
CA ALA A 246 -21.30 -63.30 -4.85
C ALA A 246 -20.21 -63.79 -3.88
N LYS A 247 -19.47 -62.87 -3.23
CA LYS A 247 -18.50 -63.23 -2.18
C LYS A 247 -19.16 -63.77 -0.93
N LEU A 248 -20.29 -63.17 -0.50
CA LEU A 248 -21.07 -63.63 0.64
C LEU A 248 -21.57 -65.05 0.40
N GLU A 249 -22.25 -65.29 -0.72
CA GLU A 249 -22.73 -66.63 -1.12
C GLU A 249 -21.58 -67.66 -1.11
N LYS A 250 -20.43 -67.31 -1.71
CA LYS A 250 -19.24 -68.18 -1.70
C LYS A 250 -18.71 -68.46 -0.29
N SER A 251 -18.66 -67.44 0.58
CA SER A 251 -18.21 -67.62 1.97
C SER A 251 -19.20 -68.43 2.81
N GLU A 252 -20.50 -68.28 2.58
CA GLU A 252 -21.55 -69.07 3.22
C GLU A 252 -21.46 -70.54 2.80
N ASP A 253 -21.27 -70.80 1.51
CA ASP A 253 -21.05 -72.15 0.96
C ASP A 253 -19.80 -72.79 1.59
N GLN A 254 -18.70 -72.05 1.71
CA GLN A 254 -17.46 -72.54 2.33
C GLN A 254 -17.62 -72.86 3.81
N LEU A 255 -18.30 -71.98 4.58
CA LEU A 255 -18.61 -72.21 5.98
C LEU A 255 -19.48 -73.46 6.15
N GLN A 256 -20.53 -73.59 5.33
CA GLN A 256 -21.45 -74.73 5.39
C GLN A 256 -20.75 -76.03 4.98
N ALA A 257 -19.93 -76.01 3.94
CA ALA A 257 -19.13 -77.17 3.51
C ALA A 257 -18.13 -77.59 4.60
N TYR A 258 -17.44 -76.64 5.23
CA TYR A 258 -16.51 -76.92 6.34
C TYR A 258 -17.23 -77.52 7.54
N ALA A 259 -18.40 -76.98 7.91
CA ALA A 259 -19.22 -77.49 9.02
C ALA A 259 -19.68 -78.93 8.76
N ARG A 260 -20.19 -79.21 7.55
CA ARG A 260 -20.62 -80.55 7.12
C ARG A 260 -19.47 -81.56 7.12
N HIS A 261 -18.33 -81.21 6.50
CA HIS A 261 -17.18 -82.11 6.39
C HIS A 261 -16.56 -82.45 7.75
N ASN A 262 -16.54 -81.51 8.69
CA ASN A 262 -15.92 -81.69 10.00
C ASN A 262 -16.90 -82.14 11.10
N GLY A 263 -18.17 -82.39 10.77
CA GLY A 263 -19.18 -82.86 11.72
C GLY A 263 -19.46 -81.86 12.84
N LEU A 264 -19.27 -80.56 12.58
CA LEU A 264 -19.45 -79.48 13.55
C LEU A 264 -20.93 -79.10 13.62
N VAL A 265 -21.74 -79.99 14.19
CA VAL A 265 -23.16 -79.74 14.44
C VAL A 265 -23.28 -79.06 15.80
N PHE A 266 -23.29 -77.73 15.78
CA PHE A 266 -23.58 -76.94 16.97
C PHE A 266 -25.10 -76.83 17.13
N LEU A 267 -25.65 -77.38 18.21
CA LEU A 267 -27.03 -77.14 18.61
C LEU A 267 -27.10 -75.71 19.15
N GLN A 268 -27.67 -74.78 18.38
CA GLN A 268 -28.03 -73.47 18.89
C GLN A 268 -29.28 -73.62 19.74
N THR A 269 -29.13 -73.55 21.06
CA THR A 269 -30.24 -73.34 21.98
C THR A 269 -30.62 -71.85 21.94
N ASP A 270 -31.91 -71.53 22.13
CA ASP A 270 -32.53 -70.20 21.96
C ASP A 270 -31.86 -69.01 22.70
N ASN A 271 -30.91 -69.29 23.59
CA ASN A 271 -30.21 -68.30 24.40
C ASN A 271 -28.80 -67.92 23.88
N GLY A 272 -28.40 -68.39 22.69
CA GLY A 272 -27.17 -67.95 22.03
C GLY A 272 -25.85 -68.47 22.64
N THR A 273 -25.91 -69.30 23.68
CA THR A 273 -24.74 -69.99 24.25
C THR A 273 -24.57 -71.37 23.63
N THR A 274 -23.51 -71.55 22.86
CA THR A 274 -23.11 -72.84 22.29
C THR A 274 -22.59 -73.75 23.39
N GLN A 275 -23.47 -74.51 24.05
CA GLN A 275 -23.06 -75.46 25.08
C GLN A 275 -22.50 -76.73 24.40
N ASN A 276 -21.20 -76.94 24.54
CA ASN A 276 -20.54 -78.13 24.02
C ASN A 276 -20.63 -79.25 25.07
N ILE A 277 -21.33 -80.34 24.74
CA ILE A 277 -21.49 -81.55 25.57
C ILE A 277 -20.12 -82.10 26.01
N ALA A 278 -19.07 -81.88 25.22
CA ALA A 278 -17.70 -82.30 25.56
C ALA A 278 -17.14 -81.57 26.81
N ASN A 279 -17.45 -80.29 26.99
CA ASN A 279 -16.95 -79.49 28.11
C ASN A 279 -17.64 -79.87 29.43
N GLU A 280 -18.93 -80.20 29.39
CA GLU A 280 -19.67 -80.67 30.57
C GLU A 280 -19.10 -82.00 31.08
N ARG A 281 -18.83 -82.95 30.17
CA ARG A 281 -18.20 -84.23 30.54
C ARG A 281 -16.80 -84.06 31.12
N LEU A 282 -16.00 -83.10 30.62
CA LEU A 282 -14.69 -82.77 31.20
C LEU A 282 -14.84 -82.27 32.64
N GLN A 283 -15.79 -81.38 32.89
CA GLN A 283 -16.04 -80.84 34.24
C GLN A 283 -16.49 -81.96 35.20
N GLN A 284 -17.35 -82.88 34.74
CA GLN A 284 -17.75 -84.05 35.52
C GLN A 284 -16.55 -84.96 35.84
N LEU A 285 -15.68 -85.27 34.86
CA LEU A 285 -14.46 -86.06 35.10
C LEU A 285 -13.47 -85.37 36.05
N GLN A 286 -13.32 -84.04 35.97
CA GLN A 286 -12.49 -83.26 36.90
C GLN A 286 -13.00 -83.35 38.35
N GLN A 287 -14.32 -83.28 38.54
CA GLN A 287 -14.94 -83.43 39.84
C GLN A 287 -14.76 -84.85 40.40
N GLU A 288 -15.00 -85.88 39.59
CA GLU A 288 -14.82 -87.27 40.00
C GLU A 288 -13.35 -87.60 40.29
N LEU A 289 -12.40 -87.07 39.51
CA LEU A 289 -10.96 -87.23 39.79
C LEU A 289 -10.57 -86.57 41.11
N THR A 290 -11.08 -85.37 41.40
CA THR A 290 -10.78 -84.65 42.65
C THR A 290 -11.31 -85.42 43.86
N LYS A 291 -12.51 -86.01 43.76
CA LYS A 291 -13.05 -86.91 44.79
C LYS A 291 -12.18 -88.15 44.96
N ALA A 292 -11.80 -88.82 43.86
CA ALA A 292 -10.92 -90.00 43.91
C ALA A 292 -9.53 -89.70 44.48
N GLN A 293 -8.97 -88.50 44.23
CA GLN A 293 -7.71 -88.05 44.81
C GLN A 293 -7.82 -87.81 46.31
N ALA A 294 -8.90 -87.19 46.78
CA ALA A 294 -9.16 -87.03 48.21
C ALA A 294 -9.27 -88.40 48.91
N GLU A 295 -10.02 -89.34 48.33
CA GLU A 295 -10.12 -90.72 48.81
C GLU A 295 -8.75 -91.41 48.83
N LEU A 296 -7.92 -91.24 47.79
CA LEU A 296 -6.58 -91.80 47.73
C LEU A 296 -5.67 -91.24 48.84
N TYR A 297 -5.67 -89.93 49.08
CA TYR A 297 -4.83 -89.33 50.12
C TYR A 297 -5.22 -89.80 51.52
N GLU A 298 -6.51 -89.95 51.78
CA GLU A 298 -7.01 -90.53 53.02
C GLU A 298 -6.48 -91.96 53.21
N LYS A 299 -6.63 -92.82 52.20
CA LYS A 299 -6.17 -94.22 52.26
C LYS A 299 -4.65 -94.36 52.27
N GLU A 300 -3.92 -93.48 51.59
CA GLU A 300 -2.45 -93.43 51.61
C GLU A 300 -1.93 -93.12 53.01
N SER A 301 -2.57 -92.18 53.72
CA SER A 301 -2.20 -91.83 55.09
C SER A 301 -2.32 -93.05 56.03
N LEU A 302 -3.39 -93.84 55.88
CA LEU A 302 -3.61 -95.07 56.64
C LEU A 302 -2.63 -96.18 56.25
N TYR A 303 -2.35 -96.33 54.96
CA TYR A 303 -1.38 -97.31 54.46
C TYR A 303 0.04 -97.03 54.96
N ARG A 304 0.45 -95.76 55.04
CA ARG A 304 1.75 -95.38 55.63
C ARG A 304 1.87 -95.78 57.10
N LEU A 305 0.78 -95.70 57.87
CA LEU A 305 0.77 -96.19 59.26
C LEU A 305 0.92 -97.72 59.30
N VAL A 306 0.27 -98.47 58.41
CA VAL A 306 0.42 -99.93 58.31
C VAL A 306 1.88 -100.33 58.07
N GLN A 307 2.61 -99.59 57.22
CA GLN A 307 4.03 -99.86 56.95
C GLN A 307 4.93 -99.73 58.20
N THR A 308 4.54 -98.94 59.20
CA THR A 308 5.29 -98.81 60.46
C THR A 308 5.12 -100.02 61.41
N SER A 309 4.33 -101.03 61.03
CA SER A 309 4.09 -102.29 61.76
C SER A 309 3.48 -102.16 63.16
N ASP A 310 3.06 -100.97 63.57
CA ASP A 310 2.26 -100.76 64.78
C ASP A 310 0.75 -100.84 64.49
N TYR A 311 0.23 -102.06 64.40
CA TYR A 311 -1.18 -102.30 64.10
C TYR A 311 -2.15 -101.85 65.21
N GLY A 312 -1.64 -101.51 66.39
CA GLY A 312 -2.46 -101.10 67.53
C GLY A 312 -2.99 -99.67 67.41
N SER A 313 -2.31 -98.81 66.64
CA SER A 313 -2.62 -97.38 66.52
C SER A 313 -3.39 -97.01 65.25
N LEU A 314 -3.78 -97.99 64.43
CA LEU A 314 -4.48 -97.78 63.16
C LEU A 314 -5.92 -97.26 63.37
N PRO A 315 -6.26 -96.07 62.84
CA PRO A 315 -7.65 -95.60 62.79
C PRO A 315 -8.50 -96.58 61.97
N GLY A 316 -9.60 -97.08 62.54
CA GLY A 316 -10.45 -98.12 61.95
C GLY A 316 -10.34 -99.49 62.62
N VAL A 317 -9.20 -99.84 63.23
CA VAL A 317 -9.09 -101.04 64.10
C VAL A 317 -10.00 -100.90 65.33
N PHE A 318 -10.20 -99.66 65.78
CA PHE A 318 -11.15 -99.33 66.83
C PHE A 318 -12.62 -99.45 66.39
N GLU A 319 -12.94 -99.48 65.11
CA GLU A 319 -14.34 -99.55 64.63
C GLU A 319 -14.82 -100.98 64.41
N ASN A 320 -13.90 -101.93 64.20
CA ASN A 320 -14.26 -103.33 64.05
C ASN A 320 -14.68 -103.92 65.40
N ARG A 321 -15.99 -104.16 65.57
CA ARG A 321 -16.59 -104.73 66.78
C ARG A 321 -15.93 -106.05 67.21
N MET A 322 -15.49 -106.87 66.25
CA MET A 322 -14.80 -108.14 66.58
C MET A 322 -13.44 -107.88 67.25
N LEU A 323 -12.69 -106.88 66.82
CA LEU A 323 -11.43 -106.48 67.45
C LEU A 323 -11.67 -105.88 68.84
N GLN A 324 -12.74 -105.10 69.02
CA GLN A 324 -13.16 -104.59 70.33
C GLN A 324 -13.49 -105.73 71.29
N ASP A 325 -14.35 -106.67 70.87
CA ASP A 325 -14.77 -107.81 71.67
C ASP A 325 -13.58 -108.70 72.05
N LEU A 326 -12.67 -108.98 71.11
CA LEU A 326 -11.44 -109.74 71.36
C LEU A 326 -10.49 -109.00 72.32
N THR A 327 -10.39 -107.67 72.22
CA THR A 327 -9.54 -106.87 73.10
C THR A 327 -10.10 -106.86 74.53
N VAL A 328 -11.41 -106.63 74.69
CA VAL A 328 -12.07 -106.67 76.00
C VAL A 328 -11.89 -108.05 76.63
N ARG A 329 -12.13 -109.12 75.86
CA ARG A 329 -11.96 -110.51 76.32
C ARG A 329 -10.52 -110.81 76.71
N LEU A 330 -9.54 -110.31 75.96
CA LEU A 330 -8.12 -110.44 76.31
C LEU A 330 -7.79 -109.71 77.62
N THR A 331 -8.29 -108.48 77.79
CA THR A 331 -8.07 -107.69 79.01
C THR A 331 -8.67 -108.37 80.24
N ASP A 332 -9.88 -108.93 80.13
CA ASP A 332 -10.51 -109.70 81.21
C ASP A 332 -9.73 -110.97 81.55
N LEU A 333 -9.32 -111.77 80.55
CA LEU A 333 -8.52 -112.98 80.75
C LEU A 333 -7.15 -112.68 81.39
N LYS A 334 -6.48 -111.60 80.99
CA LYS A 334 -5.21 -111.17 81.60
C LYS A 334 -5.37 -110.76 83.06
N ARG A 335 -6.45 -110.04 83.38
CA ARG A 335 -6.78 -109.65 84.75
C ARG A 335 -7.01 -110.87 85.64
N GLU A 336 -7.72 -111.88 85.14
CA GLU A 336 -8.00 -113.13 85.85
C GLU A 336 -6.73 -113.98 86.06
N TYR A 337 -5.88 -114.09 85.03
CA TYR A 337 -4.57 -114.74 85.12
C TYR A 337 -3.70 -114.14 86.23
N ALA A 338 -3.59 -112.81 86.27
CA ALA A 338 -2.76 -112.10 87.24
C ALA A 338 -3.18 -112.37 88.70
N GLN A 339 -4.48 -112.57 88.96
CA GLN A 339 -4.99 -112.90 90.30
C GLN A 339 -4.65 -114.34 90.72
N LEU A 340 -4.84 -115.30 89.80
CA LEU A 340 -4.60 -116.72 90.08
C LEU A 340 -3.11 -117.04 90.25
N SER A 341 -2.24 -116.37 89.50
CA SER A 341 -0.78 -116.59 89.57
C SER A 341 -0.17 -116.22 90.93
N THR A 342 -0.85 -115.40 91.73
CA THR A 342 -0.40 -115.04 93.09
C THR A 342 -0.63 -116.16 94.09
N THR A 343 -1.68 -116.96 93.87
CA THR A 343 -2.13 -117.98 94.84
C THR A 343 -1.68 -119.37 94.47
N PHE A 344 -1.52 -119.67 93.18
CA PHE A 344 -1.14 -120.99 92.70
C PHE A 344 0.09 -120.95 91.80
N GLY A 345 1.00 -121.90 92.01
CA GLY A 345 2.18 -122.11 91.16
C GLY A 345 1.80 -122.52 89.74
N SER A 346 2.72 -122.33 88.81
CA SER A 346 2.50 -122.42 87.36
C SER A 346 1.89 -123.72 86.84
N ASP A 347 2.05 -124.83 87.56
CA ASP A 347 1.47 -126.14 87.18
C ASP A 347 0.00 -126.28 87.57
N TYR A 348 -0.59 -125.28 88.24
CA TYR A 348 -1.99 -125.32 88.63
C TYR A 348 -2.89 -125.31 87.39
N PRO A 349 -3.82 -126.28 87.26
CA PRO A 349 -4.54 -126.54 86.02
C PRO A 349 -5.19 -125.29 85.40
N ARG A 350 -5.79 -124.43 86.23
CA ARG A 350 -6.50 -123.22 85.78
C ARG A 350 -5.55 -122.13 85.27
N VAL A 351 -4.32 -122.10 85.79
CA VAL A 351 -3.26 -121.19 85.31
C VAL A 351 -2.85 -121.59 83.89
N LYS A 352 -2.64 -122.89 83.63
CA LYS A 352 -2.28 -123.39 82.28
C LYS A 352 -3.41 -123.22 81.27
N GLU A 353 -4.65 -123.43 81.70
CA GLU A 353 -5.83 -123.23 80.86
C GLU A 353 -5.98 -121.78 80.43
N ILE A 354 -5.93 -120.82 81.38
CA ILE A 354 -6.04 -119.38 81.06
C ILE A 354 -4.85 -118.92 80.22
N GLN A 355 -3.63 -119.39 80.49
CA GLN A 355 -2.47 -119.01 79.68
C GLN A 355 -2.62 -119.47 78.22
N SER A 356 -3.16 -120.67 77.96
CA SER A 356 -3.46 -121.14 76.60
C SER A 356 -4.53 -120.27 75.94
N GLN A 357 -5.61 -119.97 76.66
CA GLN A 357 -6.69 -119.13 76.14
C GLN A 357 -6.20 -117.72 75.79
N ILE A 358 -5.30 -117.13 76.60
CA ILE A 358 -4.66 -115.85 76.28
C ILE A 358 -3.87 -115.97 74.98
N THR A 359 -3.05 -117.01 74.83
CA THR A 359 -2.22 -117.19 73.64
C THR A 359 -3.09 -117.35 72.38
N ASP A 360 -4.18 -118.11 72.45
CA ASP A 360 -5.10 -118.32 71.32
C ASP A 360 -5.84 -117.03 70.93
N VAL A 361 -6.28 -116.25 71.92
CA VAL A 361 -6.93 -114.95 71.69
C VAL A 361 -5.93 -113.93 71.15
N GLU A 362 -4.68 -113.92 71.64
CA GLU A 362 -3.61 -113.06 71.13
C GLU A 362 -3.27 -113.40 69.67
N ALA A 363 -3.14 -114.69 69.33
CA ALA A 363 -2.91 -115.14 67.96
C ALA A 363 -4.07 -114.73 67.03
N SER A 364 -5.31 -114.92 67.48
CA SER A 364 -6.51 -114.52 66.72
C SER A 364 -6.59 -113.00 66.54
N LEU A 365 -6.24 -112.22 67.57
CA LEU A 365 -6.20 -110.76 67.51
C LEU A 365 -5.14 -110.27 66.53
N GLN A 366 -3.94 -110.87 66.52
CA GLN A 366 -2.88 -110.52 65.56
C GLN A 366 -3.27 -110.87 64.12
N GLN A 367 -3.94 -112.02 63.91
CA GLN A 367 -4.43 -112.38 62.59
C GLN A 367 -5.50 -111.40 62.10
N GLU A 368 -6.43 -110.99 62.96
CA GLU A 368 -7.51 -110.08 62.59
C GLU A 368 -6.99 -108.65 62.37
N ARG A 369 -5.98 -108.21 63.14
CA ARG A 369 -5.23 -106.98 62.87
C ARG A 369 -4.51 -107.02 61.53
N LYS A 370 -3.86 -108.14 61.21
CA LYS A 370 -3.18 -108.33 59.92
C LYS A 370 -4.18 -108.28 58.76
N ARG A 371 -5.35 -108.91 58.88
CA ARG A 371 -6.42 -108.79 57.87
C ARG A 371 -6.93 -107.37 57.70
N ALA A 372 -7.11 -106.64 58.79
CA ALA A 372 -7.48 -105.23 58.73
C ALA A 372 -6.40 -104.40 58.01
N ALA A 373 -5.12 -104.68 58.24
CA ALA A 373 -4.00 -104.05 57.55
C ALA A 373 -3.93 -104.41 56.04
N ASP A 374 -4.16 -105.67 55.70
CA ASP A 374 -4.25 -106.14 54.32
C ASP A 374 -5.45 -105.50 53.59
N GLN A 375 -6.58 -105.30 54.29
CA GLN A 375 -7.73 -104.59 53.75
C GLN A 375 -7.40 -103.13 53.41
N ILE A 376 -6.76 -102.40 54.32
CA ILE A 376 -6.32 -101.01 54.08
C ILE A 376 -5.39 -100.95 52.86
N THR A 377 -4.47 -101.92 52.74
CA THR A 377 -3.55 -102.02 51.61
C THR A 377 -4.30 -102.23 50.28
N ASN A 378 -5.28 -103.13 50.26
CA ASN A 378 -6.11 -103.38 49.07
C ASN A 378 -6.98 -102.16 48.71
N GLU A 379 -7.55 -101.49 49.71
CA GLU A 379 -8.33 -100.25 49.51
C GLU A 379 -7.45 -99.14 48.91
N TYR A 380 -6.22 -98.99 49.37
CA TYR A 380 -5.26 -98.05 48.79
C TYR A 380 -4.94 -98.35 47.33
N PHE A 381 -4.61 -99.60 46.98
CA PHE A 381 -4.32 -99.96 45.58
C PHE A 381 -5.55 -99.83 44.67
N ALA A 382 -6.74 -100.12 45.17
CA ALA A 382 -8.00 -99.91 44.45
C ALA A 382 -8.25 -98.42 44.19
N ALA A 383 -8.07 -97.56 45.21
CA ALA A 383 -8.19 -96.12 45.08
C ALA A 383 -7.15 -95.55 44.09
N SER A 384 -5.90 -96.03 44.15
CA SER A 384 -4.82 -95.61 43.25
C SER A 384 -5.11 -95.99 41.79
N SER A 385 -5.61 -97.19 41.54
CA SER A 385 -5.98 -97.63 40.19
C SER A 385 -7.16 -96.82 39.63
N ARG A 386 -8.14 -96.49 40.47
CA ARG A 386 -9.29 -95.64 40.09
C ARG A 386 -8.84 -94.22 39.74
N GLU A 387 -7.94 -93.62 40.53
CA GLU A 387 -7.35 -92.30 40.22
C GLU A 387 -6.63 -92.32 38.88
N SER A 388 -5.79 -93.33 38.63
CA SER A 388 -5.05 -93.43 37.37
C SER A 388 -5.95 -93.62 36.15
N LEU A 389 -7.05 -94.38 36.27
CA LEU A 389 -8.02 -94.57 35.18
C LEU A 389 -8.74 -93.26 34.87
N LEU A 390 -9.28 -92.58 35.90
CA LEU A 390 -9.95 -91.29 35.74
C LEU A 390 -9.01 -90.23 35.16
N ARG A 391 -7.74 -90.25 35.58
CA ARG A 391 -6.71 -89.36 35.03
C ARG A 391 -6.44 -89.63 33.55
N HIS A 392 -6.42 -90.89 33.13
CA HIS A 392 -6.27 -91.26 31.73
C HIS A 392 -7.49 -90.86 30.89
N GLU A 393 -8.71 -91.14 31.36
CA GLU A 393 -9.94 -90.72 30.68
C GLU A 393 -10.05 -89.20 30.55
N LEU A 394 -9.69 -88.47 31.61
CA LEU A 394 -9.63 -87.00 31.58
C LEU A 394 -8.63 -86.52 30.52
N ALA A 395 -7.45 -87.13 30.44
CA ALA A 395 -6.44 -86.78 29.44
C ALA A 395 -6.92 -87.05 27.99
N GLU A 396 -7.61 -88.17 27.75
CA GLU A 396 -8.18 -88.47 26.43
C GLU A 396 -9.35 -87.54 26.09
N GLN A 397 -10.23 -87.25 27.05
CA GLN A 397 -11.31 -86.29 26.87
C GLN A 397 -10.77 -84.88 26.56
N GLN A 398 -9.69 -84.46 27.25
CA GLN A 398 -9.02 -83.20 26.97
C GLN A 398 -8.48 -83.14 25.54
N LYS A 399 -7.82 -84.19 25.05
CA LYS A 399 -7.37 -84.26 23.64
C LYS A 399 -8.50 -84.16 22.64
N GLN A 400 -9.67 -84.74 22.93
CA GLN A 400 -10.85 -84.61 22.07
C GLN A 400 -11.38 -83.16 22.04
N ILE A 401 -11.40 -82.50 23.20
CA ILE A 401 -11.76 -81.08 23.29
C ILE A 401 -10.78 -80.23 22.51
N ASP A 402 -9.47 -80.48 22.61
CA ASP A 402 -8.45 -79.72 21.89
C ASP A 402 -8.63 -79.85 20.37
N ARG A 403 -8.95 -81.05 19.85
CA ARG A 403 -9.25 -81.26 18.42
C ARG A 403 -10.53 -80.55 17.97
N ILE A 404 -11.58 -80.55 18.80
CA ILE A 404 -12.82 -79.83 18.51
C ILE A 404 -12.57 -78.33 18.56
N ALA A 405 -11.79 -77.86 19.53
CA ALA A 405 -11.39 -76.47 19.68
C ALA A 405 -10.61 -75.99 18.45
N GLU A 406 -9.62 -76.74 18.00
CA GLU A 406 -8.84 -76.44 16.77
C GLU A 406 -9.75 -76.27 15.54
N LYS A 407 -10.67 -77.21 15.31
CA LYS A 407 -11.64 -77.12 14.21
C LYS A 407 -12.62 -75.96 14.38
N SER A 408 -13.01 -75.65 15.62
CA SER A 408 -13.90 -74.53 15.93
C SER A 408 -13.25 -73.17 15.66
N VAL A 409 -11.92 -73.05 15.78
CA VAL A 409 -11.19 -71.82 15.44
C VAL A 409 -11.34 -71.51 13.96
N GLN A 410 -11.10 -72.49 13.08
CA GLN A 410 -11.25 -72.29 11.63
C GLN A 410 -12.71 -72.03 11.24
N TYR A 411 -13.67 -72.72 11.86
CA TYR A 411 -15.09 -72.43 11.69
C TYR A 411 -15.43 -70.99 12.08
N ASN A 412 -14.93 -70.51 13.24
CA ASN A 412 -15.16 -69.14 13.69
C ASN A 412 -14.49 -68.10 12.79
N ILE A 413 -13.33 -68.41 12.19
CA ILE A 413 -12.70 -67.55 11.17
C ILE A 413 -13.61 -67.42 9.95
N LEU A 414 -14.09 -68.55 9.40
CA LEU A 414 -15.00 -68.55 8.26
C LEU A 414 -16.35 -67.88 8.60
N LYS A 415 -16.87 -68.10 9.82
CA LYS A 415 -18.10 -67.46 10.30
C LYS A 415 -17.93 -65.96 10.40
N ARG A 416 -16.80 -65.47 10.96
CA ARG A 416 -16.49 -64.04 10.98
C ARG A 416 -16.39 -63.46 9.58
N GLU A 417 -15.84 -64.20 8.61
CA GLU A 417 -15.79 -63.77 7.21
C GLU A 417 -17.19 -63.63 6.61
N VAL A 418 -18.08 -64.61 6.83
CA VAL A 418 -19.51 -64.53 6.44
C VAL A 418 -20.20 -63.34 7.11
N ASP A 419 -20.09 -63.21 8.43
CA ASP A 419 -20.71 -62.12 9.20
C ASP A 419 -20.19 -60.76 8.72
N THR A 420 -18.89 -60.64 8.42
CA THR A 420 -18.28 -59.42 7.87
C THR A 420 -18.82 -59.12 6.48
N ASN A 421 -18.85 -60.09 5.58
CA ASN A 421 -19.39 -59.92 4.22
C ASN A 421 -20.88 -59.55 4.26
N LYS A 422 -21.63 -60.13 5.19
CA LYS A 422 -23.05 -59.82 5.41
C LYS A 422 -23.24 -58.40 5.92
N GLN A 423 -22.45 -57.95 6.91
CA GLN A 423 -22.47 -56.58 7.39
C GLN A 423 -22.12 -55.58 6.28
N VAL A 424 -21.12 -55.88 5.46
CA VAL A 424 -20.76 -55.05 4.30
C VAL A 424 -21.89 -55.03 3.27
N TYR A 425 -22.52 -56.16 2.97
CA TYR A 425 -23.66 -56.25 2.07
C TYR A 425 -24.85 -55.40 2.57
N ASP A 426 -25.25 -55.60 3.83
CA ASP A 426 -26.36 -54.87 4.45
C ASP A 426 -26.08 -53.36 4.52
N GLY A 427 -24.85 -52.98 4.86
CA GLY A 427 -24.39 -51.59 4.84
C GLY A 427 -24.44 -50.96 3.45
N LEU A 428 -23.92 -51.66 2.42
CA LEU A 428 -24.00 -51.21 1.04
C LEU A 428 -25.45 -51.13 0.54
N LEU A 429 -26.31 -52.06 0.93
CA LEU A 429 -27.74 -52.04 0.60
C LEU A 429 -28.45 -50.83 1.22
N GLN A 430 -28.16 -50.52 2.49
CA GLN A 430 -28.68 -49.33 3.15
C GLN A 430 -28.17 -48.05 2.48
N GLN A 431 -26.90 -48.01 2.10
CA GLN A 431 -26.30 -46.89 1.37
C GLN A 431 -26.90 -46.72 -0.04
N LEU A 432 -27.22 -47.83 -0.73
CA LEU A 432 -27.88 -47.79 -2.03
C LEU A 432 -29.31 -47.22 -1.91
N LYS A 433 -30.05 -47.61 -0.86
CA LYS A 433 -31.39 -47.07 -0.58
C LYS A 433 -31.34 -45.57 -0.29
N SER A 434 -30.38 -45.10 0.52
CA SER A 434 -30.22 -43.67 0.81
C SER A 434 -29.77 -42.88 -0.42
N ALA A 435 -28.84 -43.40 -1.22
CA ALA A 435 -28.43 -42.78 -2.47
C ALA A 435 -29.59 -42.66 -3.47
N GLY A 436 -30.47 -43.67 -3.55
CA GLY A 436 -31.68 -43.63 -4.37
C GLY A 436 -32.71 -42.61 -3.88
N LEU A 437 -32.88 -42.45 -2.57
CA LEU A 437 -33.73 -41.41 -1.99
C LEU A 437 -33.17 -40.01 -2.25
N ALA A 438 -31.86 -39.81 -2.08
CA ALA A 438 -31.18 -38.56 -2.37
C ALA A 438 -31.30 -38.17 -3.86
N ALA A 439 -31.15 -39.12 -4.79
CA ALA A 439 -31.37 -38.88 -6.22
C ALA A 439 -32.80 -38.43 -6.56
N SER A 440 -33.78 -38.76 -5.71
CA SER A 440 -35.19 -38.35 -5.90
C SER A 440 -35.52 -36.96 -5.34
N LEU A 441 -34.74 -36.46 -4.37
CA LEU A 441 -34.94 -35.15 -3.75
C LEU A 441 -34.17 -34.08 -4.52
N LYS A 442 -34.88 -33.28 -5.34
CA LYS A 442 -34.32 -32.12 -6.07
C LYS A 442 -34.06 -30.91 -5.14
N ALA A 443 -33.29 -31.08 -4.08
CA ALA A 443 -32.94 -29.99 -3.18
C ALA A 443 -31.61 -29.35 -3.60
N SER A 444 -31.66 -28.06 -3.98
CA SER A 444 -30.46 -27.24 -4.24
C SER A 444 -29.89 -26.73 -2.91
N ASN A 445 -28.57 -26.76 -2.75
CA ASN A 445 -27.87 -26.05 -1.67
C ASN A 445 -27.59 -24.58 -1.99
N ILE A 446 -27.92 -24.16 -3.21
CA ILE A 446 -27.80 -22.79 -3.67
C ILE A 446 -29.21 -22.20 -3.66
N LEU A 447 -29.40 -21.13 -2.88
CA LEU A 447 -30.67 -20.42 -2.76
C LEU A 447 -30.51 -18.99 -3.29
N ILE A 448 -31.47 -18.53 -4.08
CA ILE A 448 -31.55 -17.12 -4.49
C ILE A 448 -32.20 -16.35 -3.33
N VAL A 449 -31.43 -15.48 -2.68
CA VAL A 449 -31.88 -14.68 -1.54
C VAL A 449 -32.53 -13.39 -2.00
N ASP A 450 -31.89 -12.70 -2.95
CA ASP A 450 -32.35 -11.42 -3.47
C ASP A 450 -32.19 -11.39 -5.00
N PRO A 451 -33.29 -11.43 -5.78
CA PRO A 451 -33.24 -11.39 -7.23
C PRO A 451 -32.82 -10.00 -7.74
N ALA A 452 -32.19 -9.95 -8.91
CA ALA A 452 -31.76 -8.70 -9.51
C ALA A 452 -32.94 -7.88 -10.05
N GLU A 453 -33.07 -6.65 -9.56
CA GLU A 453 -34.00 -5.64 -10.10
C GLU A 453 -33.28 -4.64 -11.03
N PRO A 454 -34.00 -4.05 -12.01
CA PRO A 454 -33.44 -3.00 -12.88
C PRO A 454 -33.07 -1.75 -12.05
N PRO A 455 -31.79 -1.33 -12.01
CA PRO A 455 -31.37 -0.22 -11.18
C PRO A 455 -31.85 1.14 -11.72
N ALA A 456 -32.45 1.96 -10.86
CA ALA A 456 -32.97 3.28 -11.25
C ALA A 456 -31.89 4.35 -11.51
N LYS A 457 -30.66 4.15 -11.00
CA LYS A 457 -29.54 5.11 -11.14
C LYS A 457 -28.32 4.43 -11.77
N PRO A 458 -27.58 5.12 -12.65
CA PRO A 458 -26.37 4.57 -13.25
C PRO A 458 -25.25 4.47 -12.21
N ALA A 459 -24.47 3.38 -12.28
CA ALA A 459 -23.35 3.14 -11.38
C ALA A 459 -22.10 3.95 -11.79
N LYS A 460 -21.92 4.20 -13.10
CA LYS A 460 -20.83 5.01 -13.68
C LYS A 460 -21.35 5.84 -14.87
N PRO A 461 -20.74 7.00 -15.15
CA PRO A 461 -19.71 7.68 -14.36
C PRO A 461 -20.28 8.39 -13.11
N LYS A 462 -19.49 8.50 -12.05
CA LYS A 462 -19.86 9.27 -10.85
C LYS A 462 -19.64 10.76 -11.13
N ILE A 463 -20.62 11.41 -11.77
CA ILE A 463 -20.54 12.79 -12.26
C ILE A 463 -19.97 13.73 -11.18
N LEU A 464 -20.54 13.70 -9.97
CA LEU A 464 -20.13 14.58 -8.88
C LEU A 464 -18.68 14.34 -8.44
N LEU A 465 -18.25 13.07 -8.35
CA LEU A 465 -16.87 12.73 -7.98
C LEU A 465 -15.86 13.19 -9.04
N ASN A 466 -16.18 12.95 -10.32
CA ASN A 466 -15.31 13.35 -11.43
C ASN A 466 -15.17 14.87 -11.52
N LEU A 467 -16.25 15.62 -11.28
CA LEU A 467 -16.20 17.09 -11.27
C LEU A 467 -15.39 17.64 -10.09
N VAL A 468 -15.50 17.04 -8.90
CA VAL A 468 -14.67 17.43 -7.74
C VAL A 468 -13.19 17.18 -8.03
N LEU A 469 -12.86 16.01 -8.60
CA LEU A 469 -11.50 15.68 -9.02
C LEU A 469 -10.98 16.64 -10.10
N ALA A 470 -11.82 16.98 -11.09
CA ALA A 470 -11.49 17.96 -12.12
C ALA A 470 -11.17 19.34 -11.52
N SER A 471 -11.95 19.77 -10.53
CA SER A 471 -11.74 21.04 -9.86
C SER A 471 -10.42 21.09 -9.10
N ILE A 472 -10.09 20.03 -8.36
CA ILE A 472 -8.83 19.93 -7.61
C ILE A 472 -7.64 19.92 -8.57
N LEU A 473 -7.71 19.11 -9.63
CA LEU A 473 -6.64 19.00 -10.62
C LEU A 473 -6.43 20.32 -11.38
N GLY A 474 -7.51 20.98 -11.79
CA GLY A 474 -7.46 22.27 -12.48
C GLY A 474 -6.85 23.38 -11.63
N LEU A 475 -7.19 23.44 -10.34
CA LEU A 475 -6.60 24.40 -9.41
C LEU A 475 -5.11 24.13 -9.17
N ALA A 476 -4.73 22.86 -8.96
CA ALA A 476 -3.34 22.49 -8.73
C ALA A 476 -2.45 22.84 -9.93
N LEU A 477 -2.89 22.52 -11.14
CA LEU A 477 -2.18 22.88 -12.37
C LEU A 477 -2.14 24.39 -12.59
N GLY A 478 -3.25 25.09 -12.32
CA GLY A 478 -3.30 26.55 -12.42
C GLY A 478 -2.33 27.26 -11.47
N VAL A 479 -2.24 26.80 -10.22
CA VAL A 479 -1.26 27.31 -9.25
C VAL A 479 0.16 26.98 -9.71
N GLY A 480 0.43 25.75 -10.14
CA GLY A 480 1.75 25.37 -10.65
C GLY A 480 2.23 26.24 -11.80
N GLU A 481 1.36 26.51 -12.78
CA GLU A 481 1.64 27.40 -13.91
C GLU A 481 1.88 28.85 -13.46
N ALA A 482 1.11 29.36 -12.51
CA ALA A 482 1.31 30.70 -11.96
C ALA A 482 2.68 30.87 -11.30
N PHE A 483 3.14 29.85 -10.55
CA PHE A 483 4.47 29.85 -9.95
C PHE A 483 5.58 29.74 -11.01
N LEU A 484 5.38 28.93 -12.04
CA LEU A 484 6.35 28.78 -13.14
C LEU A 484 6.55 30.09 -13.90
N GLN A 485 5.46 30.82 -14.19
CA GLN A 485 5.54 32.12 -14.85
C GLN A 485 6.22 33.19 -14.00
N GLU A 486 6.06 33.14 -12.68
CA GLU A 486 6.73 34.10 -11.77
C GLU A 486 8.22 33.78 -11.62
N ARG A 487 8.59 32.50 -11.59
CA ARG A 487 10.00 32.06 -11.55
C ARG A 487 10.80 32.40 -12.80
N LEU A 488 10.14 32.66 -13.93
CA LEU A 488 10.78 33.00 -15.21
C LEU A 488 10.88 34.52 -15.46
N ASP A 489 10.37 35.37 -14.55
CA ASP A 489 10.45 36.84 -14.67
C ASP A 489 11.62 37.41 -13.84
N ASP A 490 12.79 37.55 -14.48
CA ASP A 490 14.05 38.00 -13.84
C ASP A 490 14.26 39.54 -13.90
N THR A 491 13.20 40.31 -14.11
CA THR A 491 13.30 41.78 -14.24
C THR A 491 13.29 42.50 -12.89
N VAL A 492 13.86 43.72 -12.84
CA VAL A 492 13.82 44.59 -11.65
C VAL A 492 12.48 45.32 -11.60
N THR A 493 11.66 45.04 -10.59
CA THR A 493 10.27 45.55 -10.52
C THR A 493 10.11 46.65 -9.48
N GLY A 494 10.73 46.52 -8.31
CA GLY A 494 10.53 47.40 -7.16
C GLY A 494 11.82 47.96 -6.55
N ALA A 495 11.64 48.87 -5.59
CA ALA A 495 12.75 49.41 -4.79
C ALA A 495 13.46 48.29 -4.01
N ASP A 496 12.67 47.41 -3.40
CA ASP A 496 13.15 46.26 -2.63
C ASP A 496 14.05 45.33 -3.46
N ASP A 497 13.76 45.16 -4.75
CA ASP A 497 14.61 44.37 -5.64
C ASP A 497 16.00 45.02 -5.75
N VAL A 498 16.07 46.34 -5.95
CA VAL A 498 17.34 47.07 -6.10
C VAL A 498 18.14 47.10 -4.79
N GLU A 499 17.48 47.35 -3.66
CA GLU A 499 18.12 47.38 -2.34
C GLU A 499 18.69 46.00 -1.98
N ARG A 500 17.94 44.92 -2.24
CA ARG A 500 18.40 43.54 -1.99
C ARG A 500 19.52 43.12 -2.92
N LEU A 501 19.46 43.52 -4.19
CA LEU A 501 20.44 43.10 -5.20
C LEU A 501 21.75 43.87 -5.06
N CYS A 502 21.67 45.20 -5.01
CA CYS A 502 22.84 46.07 -5.12
C CYS A 502 23.38 46.54 -3.76
N GLY A 503 22.61 46.43 -2.67
CA GLY A 503 22.95 47.01 -1.38
C GLY A 503 23.02 48.54 -1.38
N LEU A 504 22.43 49.18 -2.40
CA LEU A 504 22.43 50.64 -2.60
C LEU A 504 21.04 51.21 -2.33
N SER A 505 20.99 52.45 -1.86
CA SER A 505 19.74 53.16 -1.65
C SER A 505 19.10 53.57 -2.99
N VAL A 506 17.79 53.37 -3.08
CA VAL A 506 16.99 53.92 -4.19
C VAL A 506 16.69 55.39 -3.88
N LEU A 507 17.27 56.30 -4.67
CA LEU A 507 17.19 57.74 -4.41
C LEU A 507 15.81 58.32 -4.72
N ALA A 508 15.15 57.76 -5.74
CA ALA A 508 13.78 58.11 -6.11
C ALA A 508 13.13 57.04 -7.01
N LEU A 509 11.81 57.00 -6.93
CA LEU A 509 10.93 56.21 -7.81
C LEU A 509 10.22 57.17 -8.75
N ILE A 510 10.62 57.19 -10.02
CA ILE A 510 10.01 58.08 -11.03
C ILE A 510 8.85 57.34 -11.69
N PRO A 511 7.60 57.83 -11.54
CA PRO A 511 6.43 57.14 -12.06
C PRO A 511 6.35 57.24 -13.58
N ALA A 512 5.83 56.19 -14.22
CA ALA A 512 5.49 56.26 -15.64
C ALA A 512 4.35 57.26 -15.87
N VAL A 513 4.54 58.21 -16.79
CA VAL A 513 3.49 59.16 -17.18
C VAL A 513 2.51 58.48 -18.12
N GLN A 514 1.34 58.12 -17.62
CA GLN A 514 0.22 57.71 -18.47
C GLN A 514 -0.50 58.96 -19.00
N PRO A 515 -0.87 59.01 -20.30
CA PRO A 515 -1.75 60.07 -20.79
C PRO A 515 -3.06 60.01 -20.01
N SER A 516 -3.49 61.12 -19.40
CA SER A 516 -4.78 61.16 -18.73
C SER A 516 -5.87 60.86 -19.76
N ASN A 517 -6.67 59.82 -19.52
CA ASN A 517 -7.84 59.44 -20.29
C ASN A 517 -8.69 60.68 -20.61
N GLY A 518 -8.60 61.19 -21.84
CA GLY A 518 -9.30 62.42 -22.26
C GLY A 518 -9.21 62.66 -23.76
N ASP A 519 -8.05 62.46 -24.39
CA ASP A 519 -7.86 62.68 -25.83
C ASP A 519 -7.53 61.38 -26.57
N GLN A 520 -8.53 60.51 -26.74
CA GLN A 520 -8.42 59.30 -27.57
C GLN A 520 -8.97 59.51 -28.98
N HIS A 521 -8.37 60.41 -29.77
CA HIS A 521 -8.55 60.40 -31.22
C HIS A 521 -7.22 60.68 -31.93
N GLY A 522 -6.57 59.61 -32.41
CA GLY A 522 -5.35 59.66 -33.23
C GLY A 522 -4.15 59.07 -32.51
N GLY A 523 -3.72 57.89 -32.95
CA GLY A 523 -2.62 57.14 -32.35
C GLY A 523 -1.34 57.97 -32.24
N VAL A 524 -0.92 58.23 -31.00
CA VAL A 524 0.44 58.67 -30.68
C VAL A 524 0.89 57.82 -29.50
N HIS A 525 1.79 56.87 -29.78
CA HIS A 525 2.50 56.11 -28.74
C HIS A 525 3.27 57.07 -27.83
N TYR A 526 3.19 56.81 -26.52
CA TYR A 526 3.96 57.46 -25.47
C TYR A 526 5.45 57.12 -25.65
N LYS A 527 6.19 57.94 -26.40
CA LYS A 527 7.64 57.79 -26.53
C LYS A 527 8.33 58.75 -25.58
N LEU A 528 8.84 58.26 -24.46
CA LEU A 528 10.02 58.84 -23.83
C LEU A 528 11.17 58.64 -24.83
N LEU A 529 11.36 59.63 -25.71
CA LEU A 529 12.42 59.76 -26.72
C LEU A 529 12.87 58.45 -27.39
N GLU A 530 12.09 57.99 -28.37
CA GLU A 530 12.62 57.12 -29.41
C GLU A 530 12.85 57.94 -30.68
N HIS A 531 13.92 57.63 -31.40
CA HIS A 531 14.40 58.33 -32.60
C HIS A 531 13.26 58.67 -33.58
N ALA A 532 13.06 59.97 -33.81
CA ALA A 532 12.10 60.49 -34.77
C ALA A 532 12.75 60.55 -36.16
N GLY A 533 12.49 59.52 -36.97
CA GLY A 533 12.69 59.54 -38.40
C GLY A 533 11.42 59.08 -39.10
N ALA A 534 10.44 59.97 -39.28
CA ALA A 534 9.38 59.84 -40.29
C ALA A 534 8.56 61.14 -40.36
N LEU A 535 8.69 61.85 -41.47
CA LEU A 535 7.73 62.86 -41.92
C LEU A 535 6.45 62.13 -42.36
N SER A 536 5.31 62.39 -41.76
CA SER A 536 4.02 62.06 -42.35
C SER A 536 3.47 63.29 -43.08
N LEU A 537 3.44 63.20 -44.41
CA LEU A 537 2.74 64.15 -45.27
C LEU A 537 1.24 63.89 -45.17
N ARG A 538 0.45 64.96 -45.01
CA ARG A 538 -0.99 64.92 -45.27
C ARG A 538 -1.30 65.90 -46.41
N GLU A 539 -2.18 65.47 -47.31
CA GLU A 539 -2.83 66.32 -48.30
C GLU A 539 -3.45 67.54 -47.60
N ASN A 540 -3.18 68.73 -48.12
CA ASN A 540 -3.51 70.06 -47.58
C ASN A 540 -2.46 70.71 -46.65
N GLY A 541 -1.27 70.97 -47.22
CA GLY A 541 -0.71 72.33 -47.24
C GLY A 541 -0.19 72.98 -45.95
N GLY A 542 0.04 72.26 -44.85
CA GLY A 542 0.63 72.85 -43.64
C GLY A 542 1.51 71.87 -42.86
N ALA A 543 2.83 71.98 -43.01
CA ALA A 543 3.79 71.20 -42.21
C ALA A 543 3.82 71.74 -40.77
N ARG A 544 3.09 71.08 -39.84
CA ARG A 544 3.24 71.33 -38.41
C ARG A 544 4.47 70.55 -37.92
N LYS A 545 5.51 71.28 -37.51
CA LYS A 545 6.71 70.72 -36.87
C LYS A 545 6.27 69.99 -35.59
N LEU A 546 6.33 68.66 -35.56
CA LEU A 546 6.14 67.86 -34.34
C LEU A 546 7.29 68.20 -33.39
N VAL A 547 7.03 69.08 -32.43
CA VAL A 547 7.95 69.33 -31.31
C VAL A 547 7.77 68.16 -30.34
N PRO A 548 8.82 67.39 -29.99
CA PRO A 548 8.67 66.28 -29.05
C PRO A 548 8.28 66.79 -27.67
N SER A 549 7.07 66.45 -27.21
CA SER A 549 6.59 66.79 -25.87
C SER A 549 7.18 65.83 -24.83
N TRP A 550 8.38 66.13 -24.34
CA TRP A 550 8.89 65.53 -23.11
C TRP A 550 8.34 66.29 -21.90
N TYR A 551 8.24 65.63 -20.74
CA TYR A 551 7.67 66.25 -19.55
C TYR A 551 8.71 67.07 -18.79
N ARG A 552 8.42 68.37 -18.66
CA ARG A 552 9.19 69.35 -17.89
C ARG A 552 8.45 69.70 -16.60
N ILE A 553 9.06 69.43 -15.44
CA ILE A 553 8.44 69.64 -14.12
C ILE A 553 8.15 71.11 -13.79
N ASP A 554 8.82 72.07 -14.42
CA ASP A 554 8.61 73.51 -14.25
C ASP A 554 7.44 74.04 -15.09
N VAL A 555 7.27 73.52 -16.30
CA VAL A 555 6.20 73.96 -17.22
C VAL A 555 4.88 73.24 -16.96
N HIS A 556 4.93 71.96 -16.61
CA HIS A 556 3.75 71.10 -16.57
C HIS A 556 3.30 70.73 -15.15
N ALA A 557 3.78 71.45 -14.13
CA ALA A 557 3.65 71.12 -12.71
C ALA A 557 2.24 70.70 -12.24
N THR A 558 1.18 71.24 -12.85
CA THR A 558 -0.22 70.99 -12.50
C THR A 558 -0.80 69.70 -13.10
N ARG A 559 -0.19 69.10 -14.14
CA ARG A 559 -0.76 67.95 -14.87
C ARG A 559 -0.33 66.59 -14.32
N HIS A 560 0.85 66.48 -13.71
CA HIS A 560 1.33 65.23 -13.10
C HIS A 560 2.02 65.48 -11.76
N ALA A 561 1.21 65.72 -10.71
CA ALA A 561 1.69 65.92 -9.34
C ALA A 561 2.60 64.78 -8.81
N PRO A 562 2.34 63.48 -9.07
CA PRO A 562 3.23 62.40 -8.60
C PRO A 562 4.64 62.47 -9.21
N LEU A 563 4.76 62.89 -10.47
CA LEU A 563 6.04 63.01 -11.15
C LEU A 563 6.86 64.18 -10.62
N VAL A 564 6.22 65.33 -10.41
CA VAL A 564 6.87 66.50 -9.79
C VAL A 564 7.36 66.17 -8.39
N GLU A 565 6.56 65.45 -7.62
CA GLU A 565 6.94 65.04 -6.27
C GLU A 565 8.11 64.05 -6.28
N ALA A 566 8.13 63.09 -7.20
CA ALA A 566 9.25 62.18 -7.37
C ALA A 566 10.58 62.91 -7.64
N PHE A 567 10.57 63.97 -8.48
CA PHE A 567 11.77 64.79 -8.72
C PHE A 567 12.14 65.70 -7.54
N ARG A 568 11.16 66.14 -6.73
CA ARG A 568 11.45 66.84 -5.46
C ARG A 568 12.07 65.91 -4.42
N SER A 569 11.60 64.68 -4.33
CA SER A 569 12.20 63.63 -3.51
C SER A 569 13.62 63.33 -3.97
N LEU A 570 13.83 63.13 -5.28
CA LEU A 570 15.16 62.93 -5.85
C LEU A 570 16.10 64.08 -5.48
N ARG A 571 15.65 65.33 -5.66
CA ARG A 571 16.41 66.52 -5.27
C ARG A 571 16.79 66.51 -3.78
N ALA A 572 15.85 66.17 -2.90
CA ALA A 572 16.13 66.08 -1.46
C ALA A 572 17.18 65.01 -1.14
N SER A 573 17.06 63.82 -1.74
CA SER A 573 18.05 62.73 -1.61
C SER A 573 19.44 63.16 -2.06
N ILE A 574 19.54 63.89 -3.18
CA ILE A 574 20.81 64.43 -3.68
C ILE A 574 21.40 65.47 -2.72
N LEU A 575 20.59 66.40 -2.20
CA LEU A 575 21.07 67.41 -1.26
C LEU A 575 21.58 66.80 0.06
N LEU A 576 20.96 65.72 0.54
CA LEU A 576 21.42 64.97 1.71
C LEU A 576 22.73 64.23 1.43
N SER A 577 22.87 63.64 0.24
CA SER A 577 24.12 62.97 -0.16
C SER A 577 25.26 63.92 -0.50
N ALA A 578 24.96 65.17 -0.86
CA ALA A 578 25.95 66.18 -1.25
C ALA A 578 26.64 66.89 -0.06
N ALA A 579 26.22 66.59 1.18
CA ALA A 579 26.59 67.36 2.38
C ALA A 579 28.07 67.27 2.81
N GLU A 580 28.89 66.40 2.20
CA GLU A 580 30.24 66.10 2.68
C GLU A 580 31.40 66.45 1.71
N GLY A 581 31.16 67.22 0.63
CA GLY A 581 32.21 67.55 -0.35
C GLY A 581 32.22 69.00 -0.87
N PRO A 582 33.38 69.57 -1.25
CA PRO A 582 33.50 70.96 -1.73
C PRO A 582 33.05 71.17 -3.19
N ARG A 583 32.63 70.12 -3.92
CA ARG A 583 32.22 70.18 -5.34
C ARG A 583 31.01 69.28 -5.54
N ASN A 584 29.89 69.78 -6.06
CA ASN A 584 28.70 68.96 -6.35
C ASN A 584 28.56 68.71 -7.86
N SER A 585 29.44 67.86 -8.40
CA SER A 585 29.36 67.40 -9.78
C SER A 585 28.78 65.98 -9.83
N PHE A 586 27.76 65.76 -10.66
CA PHE A 586 27.06 64.48 -10.75
C PHE A 586 26.98 63.98 -12.19
N LEU A 587 27.33 62.71 -12.38
CA LEU A 587 27.15 62.01 -13.66
C LEU A 587 25.83 61.24 -13.64
N VAL A 588 24.96 61.49 -14.61
CA VAL A 588 23.72 60.73 -14.80
C VAL A 588 23.88 59.76 -15.96
N THR A 589 23.83 58.47 -15.66
CA THR A 589 24.02 57.38 -16.61
C THR A 589 22.96 56.30 -16.43
N SER A 590 22.82 55.37 -17.38
CA SER A 590 21.92 54.22 -17.30
C SER A 590 22.64 52.90 -17.56
N THR A 591 21.97 51.75 -17.40
CA THR A 591 22.60 50.46 -17.76
C THR A 591 22.62 50.27 -19.28
N GLN A 592 21.49 50.51 -19.93
CA GLN A 592 21.25 50.42 -21.38
C GLN A 592 20.67 51.73 -21.95
N PRO A 593 20.64 51.87 -23.30
CA PRO A 593 19.90 52.95 -23.96
C PRO A 593 18.41 52.94 -23.59
N SER A 594 17.76 54.10 -23.70
CA SER A 594 16.30 54.25 -23.53
C SER A 594 15.73 54.00 -22.12
N GLU A 595 16.55 54.10 -21.08
CA GLU A 595 16.11 54.03 -19.67
C GLU A 595 15.68 55.38 -19.08
N GLY A 596 15.89 56.48 -19.82
CA GLY A 596 15.43 57.82 -19.43
C GLY A 596 16.49 58.71 -18.76
N LYS A 597 17.78 58.36 -18.84
CA LYS A 597 18.92 59.14 -18.32
C LYS A 597 18.81 60.66 -18.53
N THR A 598 18.63 61.10 -19.78
CA THR A 598 18.50 62.51 -20.17
C THR A 598 17.26 63.17 -19.57
N THR A 599 16.15 62.43 -19.47
CA THR A 599 14.92 62.94 -18.86
C THR A 599 15.09 63.15 -17.36
N VAL A 600 15.78 62.23 -16.70
CA VAL A 600 16.11 62.33 -15.27
C VAL A 600 17.10 63.47 -15.03
N ALA A 601 18.19 63.53 -15.81
CA ALA A 601 19.21 64.58 -15.71
C ALA A 601 18.60 65.97 -15.89
N SER A 602 17.78 66.15 -16.92
CA SER A 602 17.15 67.44 -17.23
C SER A 602 16.18 67.89 -16.14
N ASN A 603 15.30 67.00 -15.67
CA ASN A 603 14.32 67.36 -14.63
C ASN A 603 14.96 67.47 -13.25
N LEU A 604 16.04 66.74 -12.95
CA LEU A 604 16.84 66.94 -11.75
C LEU A 604 17.48 68.34 -11.75
N ALA A 605 18.06 68.75 -12.88
CA ALA A 605 18.65 70.07 -13.03
C ALA A 605 17.61 71.20 -12.83
N ILE A 606 16.42 71.04 -13.42
CA ILE A 606 15.29 71.95 -13.20
C ILE A 606 14.86 71.97 -11.73
N ALA A 607 14.77 70.80 -11.07
CA ALA A 607 14.35 70.70 -9.68
C ALA A 607 15.31 71.44 -8.74
N LEU A 608 16.62 71.31 -8.98
CA LEU A 608 17.66 72.04 -8.24
C LEU A 608 17.61 73.54 -8.50
N ALA A 609 17.45 73.97 -9.76
CA ALA A 609 17.35 75.38 -10.12
C ALA A 609 16.11 76.07 -9.52
N GLN A 610 14.99 75.35 -9.38
CA GLN A 610 13.79 75.86 -8.69
C GLN A 610 14.01 76.20 -7.21
N LEU A 611 15.09 75.72 -6.57
CA LEU A 611 15.50 76.15 -5.22
C LEU A 611 16.34 77.45 -5.23
N GLY A 612 16.47 78.11 -6.37
CA GLY A 612 17.34 79.28 -6.54
C GLY A 612 18.83 78.94 -6.63
N ARG A 613 19.17 77.66 -6.83
CA ARG A 613 20.55 77.18 -6.97
C ARG A 613 21.04 77.44 -8.39
N ARG A 614 22.34 77.75 -8.53
CA ARG A 614 22.98 77.88 -9.86
C ARG A 614 23.40 76.50 -10.35
N VAL A 615 22.77 76.03 -11.41
CA VAL A 615 22.96 74.68 -11.95
C VAL A 615 23.45 74.76 -13.40
N LEU A 616 24.50 74.02 -13.73
CA LEU A 616 24.94 73.79 -15.10
C LEU A 616 24.60 72.34 -15.51
N LEU A 617 23.86 72.17 -16.60
CA LEU A 617 23.61 70.88 -17.22
C LEU A 617 24.44 70.75 -18.52
N VAL A 618 25.27 69.73 -18.57
CA VAL A 618 26.20 69.46 -19.67
C VAL A 618 25.75 68.24 -20.46
N ASP A 619 25.59 68.36 -21.78
CA ASP A 619 25.34 67.23 -22.69
C ASP A 619 26.68 66.52 -22.97
N ALA A 620 27.04 65.55 -22.14
CA ALA A 620 28.27 64.76 -22.27
C ALA A 620 28.06 63.44 -23.04
N ASP A 621 26.85 63.19 -23.56
CA ASP A 621 26.57 62.11 -24.51
C ASP A 621 26.93 62.56 -25.93
N LEU A 622 28.24 62.54 -26.22
CA LEU A 622 28.79 62.98 -27.51
C LEU A 622 28.35 62.09 -28.69
N ARG A 623 27.76 60.92 -28.43
CA ARG A 623 27.36 59.95 -29.46
C ARG A 623 25.90 60.09 -29.86
N SER A 624 25.03 60.41 -28.91
CA SER A 624 23.59 60.56 -29.18
C SER A 624 23.03 61.78 -28.43
N PRO A 625 23.54 62.99 -28.72
CA PRO A 625 23.15 64.19 -28.00
C PRO A 625 21.65 64.45 -28.15
N SER A 626 21.04 64.88 -27.06
CA SER A 626 19.58 65.02 -27.01
C SER A 626 19.11 66.27 -26.28
N LEU A 627 19.96 66.95 -25.50
CA LEU A 627 19.55 68.16 -24.77
C LEU A 627 19.15 69.30 -25.70
N HIS A 628 19.84 69.47 -26.84
CA HIS A 628 19.49 70.53 -27.80
C HIS A 628 18.06 70.36 -28.35
N ARG A 629 17.62 69.11 -28.59
CA ARG A 629 16.24 68.80 -29.02
C ARG A 629 15.23 69.07 -27.91
N LEU A 630 15.58 68.74 -26.67
CA LEU A 630 14.70 68.93 -25.52
C LEU A 630 14.44 70.41 -25.21
N PHE A 631 15.48 71.24 -25.30
CA PHE A 631 15.40 72.67 -24.98
C PHE A 631 15.20 73.56 -26.22
N GLY A 632 15.04 72.97 -27.42
CA GLY A 632 14.71 73.71 -28.64
C GLY A 632 15.85 74.56 -29.19
N ALA A 633 17.11 74.23 -28.89
CA ALA A 633 18.29 74.95 -29.36
C ALA A 633 18.78 74.43 -30.72
N ARG A 634 19.39 75.31 -31.53
CA ARG A 634 20.06 74.93 -32.78
C ARG A 634 21.52 74.58 -32.49
N GLU A 635 22.00 73.44 -32.98
CA GLU A 635 23.40 73.01 -32.81
C GLU A 635 24.32 73.89 -33.66
N SER A 636 25.17 74.70 -33.02
CA SER A 636 26.21 75.48 -33.72
C SER A 636 27.58 75.42 -33.05
N SER A 637 27.62 75.35 -31.72
CA SER A 637 28.86 75.31 -30.92
C SER A 637 28.54 74.81 -29.51
N GLY A 638 29.43 74.01 -28.90
CA GLY A 638 29.16 73.39 -27.60
C GLY A 638 30.39 72.74 -26.98
N LEU A 639 30.18 71.75 -26.12
CA LEU A 639 31.22 70.99 -25.41
C LEU A 639 32.34 70.53 -26.36
N VAL A 640 32.00 69.94 -27.50
CA VAL A 640 32.97 69.44 -28.49
C VAL A 640 33.83 70.57 -29.04
N SER A 641 33.24 71.76 -29.28
CA SER A 641 33.98 72.93 -29.75
C SER A 641 35.04 73.36 -28.74
N TYR A 642 34.71 73.34 -27.44
CA TYR A 642 35.65 73.64 -26.36
C TYR A 642 36.74 72.57 -26.20
N LEU A 643 36.37 71.29 -26.29
CA LEU A 643 37.33 70.18 -26.14
C LEU A 643 38.33 70.11 -27.31
N THR A 644 37.94 70.61 -28.49
CA THR A 644 38.79 70.64 -29.70
C THR A 644 39.66 71.89 -29.75
N ASP A 645 39.10 73.07 -29.42
CA ASP A 645 39.81 74.34 -29.33
C ASP A 645 39.44 75.04 -28.01
N PRO A 646 40.27 74.89 -26.94
CA PRO A 646 39.97 75.41 -25.61
C PRO A 646 39.86 76.95 -25.57
N GLN A 647 38.65 77.46 -25.76
CA GLN A 647 38.25 78.85 -25.55
C GLN A 647 37.58 79.03 -24.18
N ASP A 648 37.14 80.25 -23.81
CA ASP A 648 36.33 80.43 -22.61
C ASP A 648 34.96 79.75 -22.78
N TRP A 649 34.77 78.59 -22.13
CA TRP A 649 33.57 77.76 -22.24
C TRP A 649 32.29 78.50 -21.83
N ARG A 650 32.40 79.57 -21.04
CA ARG A 650 31.27 80.42 -20.61
C ARG A 650 30.55 81.06 -21.79
N THR A 651 31.26 81.34 -22.88
CA THR A 651 30.69 81.90 -24.10
C THR A 651 29.77 80.91 -24.85
N LEU A 652 29.95 79.61 -24.58
CA LEU A 652 29.20 78.51 -25.18
C LEU A 652 27.97 78.12 -24.36
N VAL A 653 27.87 78.59 -23.12
CA VAL A 653 26.73 78.34 -22.24
C VAL A 653 25.49 79.07 -22.73
N ARG A 654 24.32 78.47 -22.55
CA ARG A 654 23.01 79.02 -22.91
C ARG A 654 22.03 78.88 -21.76
N HIS A 655 21.23 79.92 -21.53
CA HIS A 655 20.15 79.85 -20.55
C HIS A 655 19.05 78.88 -21.03
N SER A 656 18.56 78.02 -20.12
CA SER A 656 17.52 77.01 -20.40
C SER A 656 16.09 77.58 -20.53
N GLY A 657 15.89 78.84 -20.13
CA GLY A 657 14.56 79.45 -19.92
C GLY A 657 14.00 79.27 -18.51
N SER A 658 14.61 78.43 -17.67
CA SER A 658 14.30 78.32 -16.23
C SER A 658 15.31 79.14 -15.43
N SER A 659 14.84 79.93 -14.46
CA SER A 659 15.73 80.74 -13.61
C SER A 659 16.73 79.84 -12.87
N GLY A 660 18.03 80.16 -12.94
CA GLY A 660 19.11 79.43 -12.27
C GLY A 660 19.64 78.18 -12.99
N LEU A 661 19.13 77.85 -14.19
CA LEU A 661 19.60 76.69 -14.98
C LEU A 661 20.24 77.12 -16.30
N ASP A 662 21.51 76.76 -16.44
CA ASP A 662 22.33 76.98 -17.62
C ASP A 662 22.70 75.66 -18.29
N LEU A 663 22.85 75.70 -19.61
CA LEU A 663 23.05 74.53 -20.47
C LEU A 663 24.33 74.66 -21.27
N LEU A 664 25.14 73.59 -21.28
CA LEU A 664 26.24 73.39 -22.21
C LEU A 664 25.89 72.22 -23.13
N PHE A 665 25.44 72.54 -24.35
CA PHE A 665 25.11 71.52 -25.36
C PHE A 665 26.35 70.82 -25.88
N CYS A 666 26.19 69.63 -26.48
CA CYS A 666 27.28 68.84 -27.04
C CYS A 666 28.02 69.60 -28.16
N GLY A 667 27.27 70.24 -29.08
CA GLY A 667 27.84 70.75 -30.32
C GLY A 667 27.91 69.64 -31.40
N PRO A 668 28.69 69.82 -32.47
CA PRO A 668 28.77 68.82 -33.54
C PRO A 668 29.31 67.49 -33.03
N VAL A 669 28.66 66.38 -33.39
CA VAL A 669 29.08 65.02 -32.99
C VAL A 669 30.50 64.74 -33.49
N PRO A 670 31.47 64.44 -32.60
CA PRO A 670 32.86 64.22 -32.97
C PRO A 670 33.10 62.79 -33.46
N PRO A 671 34.15 62.55 -34.28
CA PRO A 671 34.53 61.20 -34.68
C PRO A 671 35.12 60.36 -33.52
N ASN A 672 35.71 61.01 -32.52
CA ASN A 672 36.45 60.41 -31.41
C ASN A 672 35.94 60.87 -30.02
N PRO A 673 34.69 60.55 -29.63
CA PRO A 673 34.06 61.05 -28.41
C PRO A 673 34.80 60.67 -27.12
N SER A 674 35.24 59.42 -26.99
CA SER A 674 35.88 58.93 -25.76
C SER A 674 37.24 59.61 -25.47
N GLU A 675 38.02 59.91 -26.53
CA GLU A 675 39.31 60.61 -26.41
C GLU A 675 39.11 62.04 -25.93
N LEU A 676 38.13 62.75 -26.49
CA LEU A 676 37.78 64.11 -26.08
C LEU A 676 37.32 64.17 -24.61
N LEU A 677 36.53 63.21 -24.15
CA LEU A 677 36.07 63.13 -22.76
C LEU A 677 37.20 62.79 -21.78
N SER A 678 38.24 62.07 -22.22
CA SER A 678 39.44 61.78 -21.42
C SER A 678 40.48 62.90 -21.40
N SER A 679 40.24 64.00 -22.13
CA SER A 679 41.20 65.10 -22.25
C SER A 679 41.32 65.95 -20.98
N GLN A 680 42.48 66.57 -20.78
CA GLN A 680 42.72 67.54 -19.69
C GLN A 680 41.74 68.73 -19.74
N SER A 681 41.27 69.09 -20.94
CA SER A 681 40.27 70.13 -21.15
C SER A 681 38.94 69.77 -20.46
N MET A 682 38.51 68.51 -20.53
CA MET A 682 37.27 68.05 -19.87
C MET A 682 37.39 68.13 -18.34
N GLU A 683 38.53 67.72 -17.78
CA GLU A 683 38.78 67.85 -16.35
C GLU A 683 38.79 69.32 -15.90
N THR A 684 39.45 70.19 -16.69
CA THR A 684 39.50 71.64 -16.45
C THR A 684 38.11 72.28 -16.52
N LEU A 685 37.27 71.83 -17.45
CA LEU A 685 35.87 72.27 -17.55
C LEU A 685 35.08 71.92 -16.30
N ILE A 686 35.11 70.65 -15.87
CA ILE A 686 34.36 70.19 -14.69
C ILE A 686 34.82 70.95 -13.44
N GLN A 687 36.13 71.12 -13.28
CA GLN A 687 36.69 71.86 -12.14
C GLN A 687 36.28 73.33 -12.16
N SER A 688 36.47 74.04 -13.28
CA SER A 688 36.14 75.47 -13.37
C SER A 688 34.63 75.74 -13.36
N ALA A 689 33.82 74.79 -13.83
CA ALA A 689 32.36 74.84 -13.70
C ALA A 689 31.94 74.68 -12.23
N GLY A 690 32.58 73.80 -11.47
CA GLY A 690 32.31 73.60 -10.04
C GLY A 690 32.63 74.81 -9.16
N GLU A 691 33.50 75.73 -9.62
CA GLU A 691 33.76 77.00 -8.92
C GLU A 691 32.66 78.04 -9.15
N GLN A 692 31.93 77.94 -10.26
CA GLN A 692 30.94 78.94 -10.68
C GLN A 692 29.49 78.52 -10.46
N TYR A 693 29.23 77.22 -10.53
CA TYR A 693 27.92 76.63 -10.33
C TYR A 693 27.93 75.81 -9.05
N GLU A 694 26.83 75.87 -8.31
CA GLU A 694 26.68 75.07 -7.10
C GLU A 694 26.48 73.60 -7.43
N PHE A 695 25.87 73.30 -8.59
CA PHE A 695 25.67 71.96 -9.10
C PHE A 695 26.06 71.87 -10.58
N VAL A 696 26.83 70.84 -10.94
CA VAL A 696 27.17 70.51 -12.33
C VAL A 696 26.66 69.11 -12.63
N ILE A 697 25.71 68.98 -13.57
CA ILE A 697 25.11 67.70 -13.94
C ILE A 697 25.58 67.33 -15.35
N LEU A 698 26.14 66.14 -15.51
CA LEU A 698 26.56 65.61 -16.80
C LEU A 698 25.57 64.53 -17.24
N ASP A 699 24.89 64.72 -18.37
CA ASP A 699 24.12 63.66 -19.03
C ASP A 699 25.06 62.86 -19.93
N SER A 700 25.21 61.56 -19.71
CA SER A 700 26.22 60.73 -20.38
C SER A 700 25.64 59.45 -20.97
N ALA A 701 26.41 58.76 -21.80
CA ALA A 701 26.01 57.52 -22.47
C ALA A 701 25.74 56.35 -21.50
N PRO A 702 25.04 55.26 -21.89
CA PRO A 702 24.81 54.12 -21.01
C PRO A 702 26.11 53.38 -20.60
N MET A 703 26.19 52.98 -19.33
CA MET A 703 27.38 52.45 -18.64
C MET A 703 27.86 51.09 -19.18
N LEU A 704 26.94 50.22 -19.62
CA LEU A 704 27.29 48.90 -20.14
C LEU A 704 27.58 48.92 -21.63
N ALA A 705 26.95 49.83 -22.37
CA ALA A 705 27.09 49.90 -23.82
C ALA A 705 28.39 50.60 -24.26
N LEU A 706 28.87 51.59 -23.50
CA LEU A 706 29.89 52.54 -23.96
C LEU A 706 30.87 52.93 -22.84
N ALA A 707 32.12 53.24 -23.21
CA ALA A 707 33.19 53.59 -22.28
C ALA A 707 33.08 55.02 -21.71
N ASP A 708 32.33 55.90 -22.38
CA ASP A 708 32.27 57.34 -22.10
C ASP A 708 31.89 57.65 -20.63
N SER A 709 30.88 56.96 -20.09
CA SER A 709 30.48 57.15 -18.69
C SER A 709 31.48 56.59 -17.68
N ARG A 710 32.26 55.57 -18.04
CA ARG A 710 33.34 55.05 -17.18
C ARG A 710 34.52 56.00 -17.12
N ILE A 711 34.77 56.76 -18.19
CA ILE A 711 35.81 57.81 -18.26
C ILE A 711 35.39 59.03 -17.44
N LEU A 712 34.12 59.42 -17.50
CA LEU A 712 33.61 60.59 -16.77
C LEU A 712 33.37 60.32 -15.28
N ALA A 713 33.06 59.07 -14.90
CA ALA A 713 32.68 58.73 -13.53
C ALA A 713 33.73 59.11 -12.46
N PRO A 714 35.05 58.96 -12.68
CA PRO A 714 36.07 59.40 -11.73
C PRO A 714 36.29 60.91 -11.67
N LEU A 715 35.85 61.66 -12.70
CA LEU A 715 36.04 63.12 -12.79
C LEU A 715 34.94 63.90 -12.03
N VAL A 716 33.87 63.22 -11.63
CA VAL A 716 32.74 63.80 -10.92
C VAL A 716 32.72 63.36 -9.45
N SER A 717 31.96 64.09 -8.63
CA SER A 717 31.81 63.81 -7.19
C SER A 717 30.94 62.58 -6.91
N GLY A 718 30.03 62.24 -7.82
CA GLY A 718 29.35 60.96 -7.78
C GLY A 718 28.45 60.66 -8.98
N VAL A 719 28.03 59.40 -9.05
CA VAL A 719 27.29 58.82 -10.17
C VAL A 719 25.87 58.50 -9.73
N LEU A 720 24.90 58.83 -10.59
CA LEU A 720 23.48 58.51 -10.46
C LEU A 720 23.12 57.51 -11.55
N LEU A 721 22.77 56.28 -11.13
CA LEU A 721 22.41 55.21 -12.06
C LEU A 721 20.89 55.18 -12.25
N VAL A 722 20.42 55.50 -13.45
CA VAL A 722 19.02 55.36 -13.83
C VAL A 722 18.78 53.93 -14.30
N VAL A 723 17.74 53.27 -13.79
CA VAL A 723 17.31 51.92 -14.17
C VAL A 723 15.82 51.94 -14.49
N LYS A 724 15.41 51.40 -15.63
CA LYS A 724 14.00 51.32 -16.00
C LYS A 724 13.33 50.07 -15.41
N SER A 725 12.23 50.26 -14.67
CA SER A 725 11.46 49.20 -14.03
C SER A 725 10.81 48.26 -15.05
N ARG A 726 10.77 46.95 -14.74
CA ARG A 726 10.20 45.83 -15.52
C ARG A 726 10.83 45.56 -16.88
N THR A 727 11.90 46.27 -17.26
CA THR A 727 12.57 46.06 -18.55
C THR A 727 13.98 45.53 -18.39
N ILE A 728 14.67 45.91 -17.31
CA ILE A 728 16.08 45.59 -17.12
C ILE A 728 16.22 44.34 -16.23
N PRO A 729 16.93 43.29 -16.71
CA PRO A 729 17.28 42.14 -15.88
C PRO A 729 18.17 42.52 -14.70
N ARG A 730 17.97 41.82 -13.58
CA ARG A 730 18.71 42.05 -12.32
C ARG A 730 20.23 42.02 -12.49
N GLU A 731 20.71 41.07 -13.28
CA GLU A 731 22.14 40.87 -13.58
C GLU A 731 22.79 42.11 -14.23
N GLN A 732 22.06 42.82 -15.10
CA GLN A 732 22.60 43.99 -15.79
C GLN A 732 22.81 45.17 -14.84
N VAL A 733 21.94 45.33 -13.85
CA VAL A 733 22.11 46.37 -12.83
C VAL A 733 23.37 46.09 -11.99
N LEU A 734 23.60 44.83 -11.62
CA LEU A 734 24.80 44.40 -10.90
C LEU A 734 26.08 44.64 -11.71
N HIS A 735 26.07 44.32 -13.01
CA HIS A 735 27.21 44.62 -13.89
C HIS A 735 27.49 46.11 -14.02
N ALA A 736 26.45 46.95 -14.06
CA ALA A 736 26.63 48.41 -14.14
C ALA A 736 27.22 48.95 -12.84
N GLN A 737 26.75 48.49 -11.69
CA GLN A 737 27.35 48.80 -10.38
C GLN A 737 28.81 48.36 -10.32
N SER A 738 29.11 47.12 -10.69
CA SER A 738 30.49 46.60 -10.72
C SER A 738 31.40 47.44 -11.64
N SER A 739 30.89 47.86 -12.79
CA SER A 739 31.61 48.74 -13.73
C SER A 739 31.96 50.10 -13.10
N ILE A 740 31.03 50.70 -12.34
CA ILE A 740 31.27 51.99 -11.65
C ILE A 740 32.29 51.81 -10.51
N SER A 741 32.12 50.76 -9.70
CA SER A 741 33.05 50.44 -8.62
C SER A 741 34.46 50.13 -9.13
N SER A 742 34.60 49.50 -10.31
CA SER A 742 35.90 49.14 -10.90
C SER A 742 36.78 50.36 -11.23
N VAL A 743 36.15 51.49 -11.57
CA VAL A 743 36.85 52.76 -11.83
C VAL A 743 36.96 53.65 -10.58
N ARG A 744 36.65 53.10 -9.39
CA ARG A 744 36.67 53.79 -8.08
C ARG A 744 35.81 55.06 -8.03
N ALA A 745 34.75 55.11 -8.82
CA ALA A 745 33.80 56.21 -8.78
C ALA A 745 32.74 55.97 -7.70
N ASN A 746 32.28 57.05 -7.07
CA ASN A 746 31.28 56.99 -6.01
C ASN A 746 29.87 56.87 -6.60
N LEU A 747 29.23 55.70 -6.48
CA LEU A 747 27.83 55.50 -6.86
C LEU A 747 26.91 55.94 -5.72
N ILE A 748 26.28 57.11 -5.89
CA ILE A 748 25.43 57.72 -4.86
C ILE A 748 24.15 56.91 -4.64
N GLY A 749 23.59 56.35 -5.71
CA GLY A 749 22.42 55.49 -5.63
C GLY A 749 21.73 55.29 -6.97
N VAL A 750 20.62 54.57 -6.91
CA VAL A 750 19.86 54.13 -8.10
C VAL A 750 18.55 54.91 -8.19
N ILE A 751 18.17 55.28 -9.41
CA ILE A 751 16.91 55.96 -9.72
C ILE A 751 16.07 54.99 -10.55
N LEU A 752 14.98 54.49 -9.98
CA LEU A 752 14.06 53.61 -10.71
C LEU A 752 13.08 54.46 -11.52
N ASN A 753 13.20 54.38 -12.83
CA ASN A 753 12.36 55.11 -13.77
C ASN A 753 11.25 54.23 -14.36
N GLY A 754 10.10 54.84 -14.68
CA GLY A 754 8.97 54.15 -15.30
C GLY A 754 8.20 53.24 -14.34
N VAL A 755 8.19 53.54 -13.05
CA VAL A 755 7.53 52.72 -12.02
C VAL A 755 6.01 52.82 -12.14
N ASP A 756 5.32 51.68 -12.02
CA ASP A 756 3.86 51.64 -11.94
C ASP A 756 3.39 51.88 -10.49
N VAL A 757 2.86 53.08 -10.26
CA VAL A 757 2.40 53.59 -8.96
C VAL A 757 1.31 52.72 -8.34
N ARG A 758 0.57 51.95 -9.15
CA ARG A 758 -0.53 51.10 -8.65
C ARG A 758 -0.06 49.81 -8.00
N THR A 759 1.13 49.35 -8.36
CA THR A 759 1.64 48.02 -7.96
C THR A 759 2.70 48.09 -6.87
N ASN A 760 3.44 49.20 -6.75
CA ASN A 760 4.39 49.41 -5.65
C ASN A 760 3.68 50.12 -4.49
N GLY A 761 3.38 49.37 -3.42
CA GLY A 761 2.68 49.86 -2.22
C GLY A 761 3.35 51.02 -1.47
N TYR A 762 4.51 51.49 -1.93
CA TYR A 762 5.24 52.61 -1.34
C TYR A 762 4.55 53.98 -1.56
N TYR A 763 3.68 54.11 -2.58
CA TYR A 763 2.97 55.36 -2.87
C TYR A 763 1.54 55.46 -2.33
N ASP A 764 1.06 54.51 -1.52
CA ASP A 764 -0.31 54.54 -0.99
C ASP A 764 -0.55 55.70 0.01
N TYR A 765 0.51 56.35 0.51
CA TYR A 765 0.39 57.55 1.35
C TYR A 765 -0.13 58.80 0.62
N GLY A 766 -0.04 58.86 -0.71
CA GLY A 766 -0.52 60.00 -1.50
C GLY A 766 -2.05 60.15 -1.50
N ARG A 767 -2.80 59.10 -1.10
CA ARG A 767 -4.27 59.13 -1.04
C ARG A 767 -4.83 60.05 0.05
N TYR A 768 -4.03 60.40 1.06
CA TYR A 768 -4.51 61.22 2.18
C TYR A 768 -4.80 62.68 1.79
N ARG A 769 -4.18 63.21 0.72
CA ARG A 769 -4.34 64.63 0.33
C ARG A 769 -5.44 64.89 -0.70
N SER A 770 -5.89 63.89 -1.46
CA SER A 770 -7.03 64.08 -2.37
C SER A 770 -8.35 64.25 -1.62
N THR A 771 -8.44 63.71 -0.40
CA THR A 771 -9.59 63.87 0.49
C THR A 771 -9.58 65.24 1.17
N ALA A 772 -8.41 65.76 1.58
CA ALA A 772 -8.30 67.08 2.21
C ALA A 772 -8.64 68.24 1.24
N THR A 773 -8.36 68.09 -0.07
CA THR A 773 -8.68 69.13 -1.06
C THR A 773 -10.16 69.12 -1.48
N LYS A 774 -10.89 68.02 -1.23
CA LYS A 774 -12.35 67.96 -1.40
C LYS A 774 -13.11 68.54 -0.20
N ILE A 775 -12.53 68.51 0.99
CA ILE A 775 -13.20 69.03 2.20
C ILE A 775 -13.15 70.57 2.25
N VAL A 776 -12.14 71.22 1.64
CA VAL A 776 -12.05 72.69 1.59
C VAL A 776 -12.92 73.32 0.49
N SER A 777 -13.40 72.54 -0.49
CA SER A 777 -14.29 73.07 -1.55
C SER A 777 -15.78 73.06 -1.18
N ASP A 778 -16.18 72.37 -0.10
CA ASP A 778 -17.58 72.20 0.28
C ASP A 778 -18.04 73.09 1.46
N GLU A 779 -17.19 73.97 2.00
CA GLU A 779 -17.53 74.86 3.13
C GLU A 779 -17.72 76.35 2.79
N ASN A 780 -17.81 76.73 1.52
CA ASN A 780 -18.20 78.09 1.11
C ASN A 780 -19.42 78.06 0.19
N PHE A 781 -20.57 77.68 0.73
CA PHE A 781 -21.90 78.11 0.26
C PHE A 781 -22.92 78.00 1.41
N ALA A 782 -22.91 79.01 2.29
CA ALA A 782 -24.07 79.54 3.01
C ALA A 782 -23.79 81.00 3.37
#